data_AF-A0A957NMU3-F1
#
_entry.id   AF-A0A957NMU3-F1
#
_cell.length_a   1.000
_cell.length_b   1.000
_cell.length_c   1.000
_cell.angle_alpha   90.00
_cell.angle_beta   90.00
_cell.angle_gamma   90.00
#
_symmetry.space_group_name_H-M   'P 1'
#
loop_
_entity.id
_entity.type
_entity.pdbx_description
1 polymer ?
#
loop_
_entity_poly.entity_id
_entity_poly.type
_entity_poly.pdbx_seq_one_letter_code
_entity_poly.pdbx_strand_id
1 'polypeptide(L)'
;MAILSEFGLTHCVKSVDDAGWALEAIKTGNEFGVQHTIIFRQSTPGGRGDDHPNLSLPPDEAALDLWQAVKSTMPPELLPYKHQFYVEATNEIDTPAGSPERTRWVGRFCVELATLMLEDGYNPALAGFNSGQPSEDQIVEHFAELLQLYSRFPNRCLITYHEAKLKFEVNDSNGGKQIIIDHFSPLAEFDGWLVNVASKWNRAADRLGVQRPRLFVSEFTFAYDELCGAEQFRQEVSQIAQMDALHGNVVGRVIWTATRGDQWGNLRDQLNDHANWLSDYITKTLIATEEQGGDDCRGKPREQYKRTVILLPPTAGTEWAEAAVKATWALKRWTVGGSADDAGIGDLDYRQVIVVNPKEWGSDLDIWFATHYPGVIYEPVQAWTPQILIEKLAFFAKNGRWPQLTGGFQIHDIVDELPKHPTKQYGSRQLEAITHLVIHHTVSPTDRSIASIAQYHVDGNGWPGIGYHFVIKADGEIYQTNRLGTISYQIGGHNSYSLGIALQGNFQNEPPPKKQQEAAAWLVGWLKKELPGIKEVKPHRGMPQQATACPGSTWESWFWQIAGTKPPTKPGGSSGSYAGPPVTFVAGVDGPASDWHWPAAKAVFDKTGLACKFHSSGQNYVWWGSYRNAIFSPVRIVLGSDFVATDANTFFNAFKGDVAQFYRQGARDFIVLNECNIEHVGSWRNGFEFGKLFKALCQLVKVNFPGARLWFPGTSPQFGAQHQFIGEAKNAGAFDEVYGVVEHVYTTNVQDAAAAAARMVVEVEDFQQRWALDRPLVIGEFAVVAPAQPGYKARVYKLFYEALAKLPGVQAAYSFTSSWHPAPDERGEGWLEHGIHDAYAKLV
;
A
#
# COMPACT_ATOMS: atom_id res chain seq x y z
N MET A 1 -29.54 30.25 4.01
CA MET A 1 -29.41 28.81 4.30
C MET A 1 -30.19 27.99 3.28
N ALA A 2 -31.48 28.27 3.06
CA ALA A 2 -32.31 27.57 2.05
C ALA A 2 -31.65 27.45 0.67
N ILE A 3 -31.13 28.54 0.11
CA ILE A 3 -30.39 28.52 -1.16
C ILE A 3 -29.22 27.52 -1.13
N LEU A 4 -28.42 27.54 -0.06
CA LEU A 4 -27.28 26.62 0.07
C LEU A 4 -27.76 25.17 0.14
N SER A 5 -28.79 24.89 0.94
CA SER A 5 -29.34 23.56 1.11
C SER A 5 -30.03 23.04 -0.17
N GLU A 6 -30.71 23.89 -0.92
CA GLU A 6 -31.29 23.58 -2.24
C GLU A 6 -30.22 23.09 -3.23
N PHE A 7 -29.02 23.68 -3.18
CA PHE A 7 -27.86 23.25 -3.97
C PHE A 7 -27.04 22.10 -3.33
N GLY A 8 -27.52 21.48 -2.25
CA GLY A 8 -26.81 20.39 -1.57
C GLY A 8 -25.60 20.82 -0.74
N LEU A 9 -25.45 22.12 -0.46
CA LEU A 9 -24.26 22.70 0.14
C LEU A 9 -24.32 22.67 1.67
N THR A 10 -23.34 21.99 2.27
CA THR A 10 -23.16 22.00 3.72
C THR A 10 -22.62 23.36 4.19
N HIS A 11 -23.04 23.80 5.38
CA HIS A 11 -22.62 25.07 5.98
C HIS A 11 -22.49 24.92 7.49
N CYS A 12 -21.80 25.86 8.13
CA CYS A 12 -21.56 25.85 9.57
C CYS A 12 -22.34 26.98 10.25
N VAL A 13 -22.98 26.68 11.37
CA VAL A 13 -23.74 27.67 12.16
C VAL A 13 -23.33 27.53 13.63
N LYS A 14 -22.92 28.63 14.26
CA LYS A 14 -22.77 28.72 15.71
C LYS A 14 -23.78 29.73 16.24
N SER A 15 -24.56 29.29 17.21
CA SER A 15 -25.58 30.08 17.89
C SER A 15 -25.24 30.17 19.37
N VAL A 16 -25.23 31.39 19.90
CA VAL A 16 -24.96 31.65 21.32
C VAL A 16 -26.20 32.30 21.92
N ASP A 17 -26.79 31.64 22.92
CA ASP A 17 -28.03 32.02 23.65
C ASP A 17 -29.32 32.10 22.81
N ASP A 18 -29.23 32.40 21.51
CA ASP A 18 -30.36 32.45 20.58
C ASP A 18 -30.45 31.16 19.73
N ALA A 19 -31.49 30.36 19.99
CA ALA A 19 -31.75 29.11 19.27
C ALA A 19 -32.23 29.31 17.82
N GLY A 20 -32.65 30.52 17.44
CA GLY A 20 -33.33 30.79 16.17
C GLY A 20 -32.53 30.32 14.95
N TRP A 21 -31.25 30.73 14.86
CA TRP A 21 -30.39 30.36 13.74
C TRP A 21 -30.04 28.87 13.72
N ALA A 22 -29.83 28.25 14.88
CA ALA A 22 -29.62 26.81 14.98
C ALA A 22 -30.85 26.04 14.51
N LEU A 23 -32.04 26.46 14.94
CA LEU A 23 -33.31 25.84 14.55
C LEU A 23 -33.61 26.01 13.06
N GLU A 24 -33.35 27.20 12.50
CA GLU A 24 -33.51 27.46 11.06
C GLU A 24 -32.57 26.57 10.24
N ALA A 25 -31.31 26.46 10.64
CA ALA A 25 -30.33 25.59 9.99
C ALA A 25 -30.75 24.11 10.05
N ILE A 26 -31.24 23.64 11.21
CA ILE A 26 -31.77 22.28 11.37
C ILE A 26 -32.96 22.04 10.45
N LYS A 27 -33.95 22.93 10.45
CA LYS A 27 -35.17 22.77 9.66
C LYS A 27 -34.89 22.77 8.16
N THR A 28 -34.09 23.75 7.72
CA THR A 28 -33.70 23.88 6.32
C THR A 28 -32.87 22.67 5.87
N GLY A 29 -31.91 22.23 6.68
CA GLY A 29 -31.13 21.02 6.38
C GLY A 29 -32.01 19.78 6.24
N ASN A 30 -32.98 19.59 7.14
CA ASN A 30 -33.93 18.48 7.06
C ASN A 30 -34.85 18.56 5.85
N GLU A 31 -35.29 19.75 5.45
CA GLU A 31 -36.15 19.96 4.28
C GLU A 31 -35.47 19.52 2.98
N PHE A 32 -34.18 19.84 2.83
CA PHE A 32 -33.41 19.55 1.61
C PHE A 32 -32.50 18.32 1.71
N GLY A 33 -32.49 17.60 2.84
CA GLY A 33 -31.62 16.44 3.05
C GLY A 33 -30.13 16.78 3.19
N VAL A 34 -29.81 18.00 3.63
CA VAL A 34 -28.42 18.50 3.78
C VAL A 34 -28.03 18.57 5.25
N GLN A 35 -26.91 17.95 5.61
CA GLN A 35 -26.42 17.93 6.98
C GLN A 35 -25.46 19.10 7.27
N HIS A 36 -25.97 20.15 7.91
CA HIS A 36 -25.15 21.27 8.38
C HIS A 36 -24.35 20.95 9.66
N THR A 37 -23.21 21.59 9.87
CA THR A 37 -22.48 21.55 11.15
C THR A 37 -23.01 22.66 12.06
N ILE A 38 -23.80 22.29 13.07
CA ILE A 38 -24.51 23.26 13.91
C ILE A 38 -23.96 23.17 15.34
N ILE A 39 -23.54 24.30 15.90
CA ILE A 39 -23.06 24.42 17.28
C ILE A 39 -24.00 25.35 18.04
N PHE A 40 -24.46 24.91 19.20
CA PHE A 40 -25.22 25.73 20.14
C PHE A 40 -24.43 25.87 21.44
N ARG A 41 -24.35 27.09 21.94
CA ARG A 41 -23.69 27.44 23.19
C ARG A 41 -24.59 28.33 24.04
N GLN A 42 -24.50 28.18 25.35
CA GLN A 42 -25.11 29.11 26.31
C GLN A 42 -24.00 29.86 27.02
N SER A 43 -24.03 31.19 27.01
CA SER A 43 -23.02 32.01 27.69
C SER A 43 -23.23 32.06 29.20
N THR A 44 -24.47 31.84 29.65
CA THR A 44 -24.90 31.94 31.05
C THR A 44 -25.83 30.77 31.45
N PRO A 45 -25.36 29.51 31.31
CA PRO A 45 -26.20 28.33 31.54
C PRO A 45 -26.72 28.28 32.97
N GLY A 46 -27.98 27.90 33.17
CA GLY A 46 -28.61 27.86 34.50
C GLY A 46 -28.73 29.22 35.19
N GLY A 47 -28.54 30.35 34.48
CA GLY A 47 -28.49 31.69 35.07
C GLY A 47 -27.15 32.01 35.76
N ARG A 48 -26.09 31.24 35.48
CA ARG A 48 -24.73 31.52 35.94
C ARG A 48 -24.17 32.79 35.29
N GLY A 49 -23.14 33.39 35.89
CA GLY A 49 -22.47 34.57 35.33
C GLY A 49 -21.62 34.28 34.09
N ASP A 50 -21.19 33.02 33.92
CA ASP A 50 -20.43 32.53 32.77
C ASP A 50 -20.67 31.01 32.59
N ASP A 51 -20.09 30.45 31.53
CA ASP A 51 -20.04 29.02 31.20
C ASP A 51 -18.71 28.36 31.60
N HIS A 52 -17.99 28.98 32.55
CA HIS A 52 -16.75 28.40 33.06
C HIS A 52 -17.07 27.30 34.09
N PRO A 53 -16.33 26.18 34.06
CA PRO A 53 -16.50 25.15 35.07
C PRO A 53 -16.01 25.62 36.44
N ASN A 54 -16.59 25.09 37.52
CA ASN A 54 -16.15 25.42 38.87
C ASN A 54 -14.84 24.68 39.18
N LEU A 55 -13.74 25.42 39.12
CA LEU A 55 -12.38 24.90 39.22
C LEU A 55 -11.99 24.45 40.64
N SER A 56 -12.80 24.80 41.64
CA SER A 56 -12.61 24.36 43.03
C SER A 56 -13.18 22.97 43.29
N LEU A 57 -13.99 22.42 42.36
CA LEU A 57 -14.53 21.08 42.46
C LEU A 57 -13.63 20.03 41.79
N PRO A 58 -13.73 18.76 42.18
CA PRO A 58 -13.23 17.64 41.39
C PRO A 58 -13.77 17.67 39.93
N PRO A 59 -13.01 17.19 38.93
CA PRO A 59 -13.41 17.29 37.52
C PRO A 59 -14.79 16.68 37.18
N ASP A 60 -15.14 15.57 37.82
CA ASP A 60 -16.41 14.86 37.67
C ASP A 60 -17.57 15.63 38.28
N GLU A 61 -17.40 16.18 39.49
CA GLU A 61 -18.40 17.05 40.13
C GLU A 61 -18.60 18.34 39.33
N ALA A 62 -17.51 18.95 38.83
CA ALA A 62 -17.57 20.15 38.00
C ALA A 62 -18.26 19.89 36.66
N ALA A 63 -18.02 18.74 36.03
CA ALA A 63 -18.68 18.32 34.80
C ALA A 63 -20.19 18.14 35.01
N LEU A 64 -20.58 17.46 36.10
CA LEU A 64 -21.98 17.29 36.45
C LEU A 64 -22.67 18.64 36.74
N ASP A 65 -22.04 19.50 37.53
CA ASP A 65 -22.54 20.85 37.87
C ASP A 65 -22.81 21.69 36.62
N LEU A 66 -21.82 21.79 35.73
CA LEU A 66 -21.97 22.55 34.48
C LEU A 66 -23.03 21.92 33.57
N TRP A 67 -23.03 20.60 33.41
CA TRP A 67 -23.98 19.93 32.53
C TRP A 67 -25.42 20.07 32.99
N GLN A 68 -25.68 20.02 34.30
CA GLN A 68 -27.02 20.26 34.84
C GLN A 68 -27.48 21.70 34.58
N ALA A 69 -26.59 22.68 34.74
CA ALA A 69 -26.89 24.06 34.41
C ALA A 69 -27.27 24.21 32.92
N VAL A 70 -26.45 23.66 32.01
CA VAL A 70 -26.72 23.70 30.55
C VAL A 70 -28.05 23.02 30.21
N LYS A 71 -28.30 21.82 30.74
CA LYS A 71 -29.59 21.12 30.49
C LYS A 71 -30.79 21.89 30.99
N SER A 72 -30.70 22.52 32.16
CA SER A 72 -31.82 23.23 32.79
C SER A 72 -32.31 24.42 31.96
N THR A 73 -31.42 25.01 31.16
CA THR A 73 -31.71 26.18 30.32
C THR A 73 -31.69 25.88 28.83
N MET A 74 -31.57 24.60 28.42
CA MET A 74 -31.56 24.23 27.01
C MET A 74 -32.89 24.65 26.34
N PRO A 75 -32.86 25.42 25.22
CA PRO A 75 -34.08 25.88 24.57
C PRO A 75 -35.00 24.71 24.20
N PRO A 76 -36.29 24.70 24.65
CA PRO A 76 -37.21 23.61 24.41
C PRO A 76 -37.38 23.23 22.93
N GLU A 77 -37.30 24.21 22.04
CA GLU A 77 -37.40 24.07 20.59
C GLU A 77 -36.24 23.28 19.96
N LEU A 78 -35.08 23.21 20.62
CA LEU A 78 -33.94 22.41 20.16
C LEU A 78 -33.98 20.96 20.66
N LEU A 79 -34.73 20.67 21.73
CA LEU A 79 -34.76 19.33 22.36
C LEU A 79 -35.12 18.19 21.39
N PRO A 80 -36.09 18.34 20.44
CA PRO A 80 -36.39 17.28 19.46
C PRO A 80 -35.20 16.96 18.54
N TYR A 81 -34.26 17.89 18.40
CA TYR A 81 -33.15 17.83 17.46
C TYR A 81 -31.80 17.65 18.15
N LYS A 82 -31.76 17.25 19.44
CA LYS A 82 -30.53 17.11 20.24
C LYS A 82 -29.38 16.29 19.62
N HIS A 83 -29.69 15.45 18.63
CA HIS A 83 -28.74 14.62 17.89
C HIS A 83 -28.22 15.28 16.60
N GLN A 84 -28.77 16.42 16.18
CA GLN A 84 -28.47 17.12 14.93
C GLN A 84 -27.58 18.36 15.11
N PHE A 85 -27.35 18.79 16.35
CA PHE A 85 -26.43 19.88 16.67
C PHE A 85 -25.48 19.46 17.78
N TYR A 86 -24.33 20.15 17.83
CA TYR A 86 -23.32 20.01 18.86
C TYR A 86 -23.51 21.07 19.94
N VAL A 87 -23.25 20.68 21.19
CA VAL A 87 -23.29 21.58 22.33
C VAL A 87 -21.87 21.95 22.71
N GLU A 88 -21.53 23.23 22.55
CA GLU A 88 -20.29 23.80 23.07
C GLU A 88 -20.58 24.30 24.49
N ALA A 89 -20.24 23.48 25.48
CA ALA A 89 -20.62 23.72 26.88
C ALA A 89 -19.65 24.64 27.62
N THR A 90 -18.44 24.84 27.10
CA THR A 90 -17.41 25.69 27.67
C THR A 90 -16.81 26.61 26.63
N ASN A 91 -16.46 27.82 27.06
CA ASN A 91 -15.81 28.82 26.23
C ASN A 91 -14.47 29.22 26.81
N GLU A 92 -13.52 29.42 25.91
CA GLU A 92 -12.18 29.91 26.23
C GLU A 92 -11.50 29.21 27.41
N ILE A 93 -11.68 27.90 27.54
CA ILE A 93 -11.04 27.16 28.62
C ILE A 93 -9.52 27.15 28.40
N ASP A 94 -8.78 27.62 29.40
CA ASP A 94 -7.33 27.76 29.30
C ASP A 94 -6.60 26.63 30.05
N THR A 95 -5.49 26.16 29.45
CA THR A 95 -4.48 25.30 30.07
C THR A 95 -3.14 26.04 30.09
N PRO A 96 -2.95 27.01 31.01
CA PRO A 96 -1.80 27.90 30.99
C PRO A 96 -0.47 27.14 30.96
N ALA A 97 0.47 27.62 30.14
CA ALA A 97 1.79 27.04 30.03
C ALA A 97 2.46 26.93 31.41
N GLY A 98 2.89 25.72 31.79
CA GLY A 98 3.57 25.46 33.06
C GLY A 98 2.68 25.01 34.22
N SER A 99 1.38 24.71 34.00
CA SER A 99 0.51 24.10 35.03
C SER A 99 -0.01 22.71 34.62
N PRO A 100 0.80 21.63 34.74
CA PRO A 100 0.38 20.26 34.41
C PRO A 100 -0.86 19.80 35.18
N GLU A 101 -1.01 20.24 36.43
CA GLU A 101 -2.18 19.93 37.26
C GLU A 101 -3.46 20.50 36.65
N ARG A 102 -3.40 21.73 36.13
CA ARG A 102 -4.51 22.38 35.45
C ARG A 102 -4.88 21.66 34.16
N THR A 103 -3.89 21.32 33.34
CA THR A 103 -4.13 20.61 32.07
C THR A 103 -4.71 19.21 32.31
N ARG A 104 -4.21 18.50 33.31
CA ARG A 104 -4.76 17.19 33.74
C ARG A 104 -6.20 17.32 34.21
N TRP A 105 -6.50 18.32 35.03
CA TRP A 105 -7.86 18.58 35.52
C TRP A 105 -8.82 18.83 34.34
N VAL A 106 -8.44 19.69 33.38
CA VAL A 106 -9.26 20.00 32.19
C VAL A 106 -9.47 18.75 31.33
N GLY A 107 -8.42 17.94 31.12
CA GLY A 107 -8.51 16.70 30.37
C GLY A 107 -9.54 15.73 30.98
N ARG A 108 -9.48 15.52 32.30
CA ARG A 108 -10.46 14.68 33.00
C ARG A 108 -11.87 15.27 32.95
N PHE A 109 -12.01 16.57 33.20
CA PHE A 109 -13.28 17.27 33.14
C PHE A 109 -13.97 17.10 31.77
N CYS A 110 -13.22 17.21 30.66
CA CYS A 110 -13.77 17.04 29.31
C CYS A 110 -14.29 15.61 29.06
N VAL A 111 -13.61 14.59 29.60
CA VAL A 111 -14.06 13.19 29.47
C VAL A 111 -15.38 12.98 30.19
N GLU A 112 -15.48 13.46 31.44
CA GLU A 112 -16.69 13.33 32.25
C GLU A 112 -17.86 14.09 31.62
N LEU A 113 -17.62 15.33 31.20
CA LEU A 113 -18.64 16.16 30.57
C LEU A 113 -19.12 15.55 29.25
N ALA A 114 -18.21 15.13 28.37
CA ALA A 114 -18.57 14.48 27.11
C ALA A 114 -19.38 13.19 27.34
N THR A 115 -19.02 12.41 28.36
CA THR A 115 -19.73 11.17 28.70
C THR A 115 -21.18 11.46 29.11
N LEU A 116 -21.38 12.40 30.04
CA LEU A 116 -22.72 12.82 30.48
C LEU A 116 -23.58 13.34 29.32
N MET A 117 -22.99 14.14 28.43
CA MET A 117 -23.69 14.69 27.26
C MET A 117 -24.11 13.59 26.29
N LEU A 118 -23.22 12.63 26.00
CA LEU A 118 -23.49 11.50 25.12
C LEU A 118 -24.57 10.57 25.70
N GLU A 119 -24.53 10.31 27.01
CA GLU A 119 -25.54 9.52 27.73
C GLU A 119 -26.93 10.16 27.65
N ASP A 120 -27.01 11.48 27.75
CA ASP A 120 -28.25 12.24 27.59
C ASP A 120 -28.66 12.42 26.10
N GLY A 121 -27.85 11.92 25.16
CA GLY A 121 -28.13 11.89 23.73
C GLY A 121 -27.76 13.16 22.96
N TYR A 122 -26.94 14.04 23.54
CA TYR A 122 -26.38 15.23 22.89
C TYR A 122 -25.04 14.93 22.22
N ASN A 123 -24.60 15.85 21.36
CA ASN A 123 -23.32 15.76 20.67
C ASN A 123 -22.33 16.74 21.31
N PRO A 124 -21.25 16.29 21.99
CA PRO A 124 -20.32 17.20 22.63
C PRO A 124 -19.42 17.92 21.62
N ALA A 125 -19.24 19.23 21.83
CA ALA A 125 -18.23 20.07 21.20
C ALA A 125 -17.35 20.69 22.30
N LEU A 126 -16.19 20.09 22.58
CA LEU A 126 -15.34 20.45 23.72
C LEU A 126 -13.89 20.61 23.27
N ALA A 127 -13.04 21.41 23.90
CA ALA A 127 -13.28 22.15 25.14
C ALA A 127 -13.48 23.66 24.91
N GLY A 128 -13.44 24.14 23.66
CA GLY A 128 -13.50 25.57 23.36
C GLY A 128 -12.24 26.30 23.81
N PHE A 129 -11.04 25.78 23.47
CA PHE A 129 -9.78 26.39 23.92
C PHE A 129 -9.55 27.79 23.33
N ASN A 130 -8.95 28.71 24.11
CA ASN A 130 -8.47 30.03 23.63
C ASN A 130 -6.94 30.09 23.52
N SER A 131 -6.25 30.86 24.37
CA SER A 131 -4.83 31.20 24.23
C SER A 131 -3.83 30.21 24.81
N GLY A 132 -4.19 29.35 25.78
CA GLY A 132 -3.32 28.28 26.28
C GLY A 132 -3.89 26.91 25.97
N GLN A 133 -3.91 26.59 24.68
CA GLN A 133 -4.14 25.24 24.20
C GLN A 133 -3.03 24.28 24.69
N PRO A 134 -3.35 23.01 24.96
CA PRO A 134 -2.35 22.04 25.39
C PRO A 134 -1.29 21.81 24.29
N SER A 135 -0.05 21.58 24.69
CA SER A 135 0.98 21.05 23.80
C SER A 135 0.61 19.65 23.30
N GLU A 136 1.23 19.18 22.23
CA GLU A 136 0.98 17.81 21.73
C GLU A 136 1.23 16.75 22.81
N ASP A 137 2.30 16.89 23.60
CA ASP A 137 2.58 15.96 24.69
C ASP A 137 1.52 16.03 25.79
N GLN A 138 1.04 17.23 26.11
CA GLN A 138 -0.07 17.41 27.05
C GLN A 138 -1.38 16.81 26.53
N ILE A 139 -1.64 16.87 25.23
CA ILE A 139 -2.81 16.19 24.61
C ILE A 139 -2.67 14.68 24.78
N VAL A 140 -1.50 14.11 24.46
CA VAL A 140 -1.23 12.67 24.60
C VAL A 140 -1.32 12.23 26.07
N GLU A 141 -0.83 13.03 27.00
CA GLU A 141 -0.78 12.67 28.42
C GLU A 141 -2.13 12.85 29.14
N HIS A 142 -2.91 13.88 28.79
CA HIS A 142 -4.07 14.29 29.58
C HIS A 142 -5.41 14.24 28.84
N PHE A 143 -5.41 14.13 27.51
CA PHE A 143 -6.62 14.06 26.69
C PHE A 143 -6.78 12.73 25.94
N ALA A 144 -5.93 11.73 26.22
CA ALA A 144 -6.00 10.42 25.56
C ALA A 144 -7.37 9.73 25.74
N GLU A 145 -7.93 9.76 26.95
CA GLU A 145 -9.25 9.18 27.24
C GLU A 145 -10.37 9.88 26.44
N LEU A 146 -10.26 11.21 26.26
CA LEU A 146 -11.22 11.98 25.47
C LEU A 146 -11.16 11.58 24.00
N LEU A 147 -9.94 11.45 23.44
CA LEU A 147 -9.74 11.02 22.06
C LEU A 147 -10.19 9.57 21.83
N GLN A 148 -9.99 8.68 22.80
CA GLN A 148 -10.54 7.33 22.76
C GLN A 148 -12.07 7.32 22.82
N LEU A 149 -12.70 8.16 23.65
CA LEU A 149 -14.15 8.34 23.67
C LEU A 149 -14.65 8.84 22.31
N TYR A 150 -14.02 9.85 21.74
CA TYR A 150 -14.44 10.44 20.47
C TYR A 150 -14.24 9.50 19.29
N SER A 151 -13.19 8.67 19.31
CA SER A 151 -12.98 7.62 18.31
C SER A 151 -14.07 6.54 18.32
N ARG A 152 -14.83 6.36 19.41
CA ARG A 152 -16.00 5.48 19.46
C ARG A 152 -17.26 6.12 18.88
N PHE A 153 -17.29 7.45 18.82
CA PHE A 153 -18.43 8.24 18.35
C PHE A 153 -18.01 9.35 17.34
N PRO A 154 -17.32 8.99 16.23
CA PRO A 154 -16.61 9.96 15.39
C PRO A 154 -17.52 11.00 14.70
N ASN A 155 -18.82 10.71 14.54
CA ASN A 155 -19.80 11.63 13.96
C ASN A 155 -20.65 12.38 14.98
N ARG A 156 -20.37 12.20 16.28
CA ARG A 156 -21.15 12.79 17.39
C ARG A 156 -20.30 13.71 18.26
N CYS A 157 -18.98 13.74 18.08
CA CYS A 157 -18.08 14.51 18.93
C CYS A 157 -17.21 15.46 18.11
N LEU A 158 -17.04 16.69 18.61
CA LEU A 158 -16.15 17.70 18.05
C LEU A 158 -15.14 18.17 19.08
N ILE A 159 -13.90 18.36 18.62
CA ILE A 159 -12.93 19.18 19.33
C ILE A 159 -13.08 20.63 18.85
N THR A 160 -13.38 21.55 19.76
CA THR A 160 -13.51 22.99 19.45
C THR A 160 -12.38 23.82 20.03
N TYR A 161 -11.99 24.86 19.29
CA TYR A 161 -10.96 25.82 19.68
C TYR A 161 -11.16 27.16 18.95
N HIS A 162 -10.57 28.21 19.52
CA HIS A 162 -10.60 29.59 19.02
C HIS A 162 -9.26 29.93 18.37
N GLU A 163 -9.30 30.74 17.32
CA GLU A 163 -8.13 31.17 16.56
C GLU A 163 -8.17 32.66 16.22
N ALA A 164 -7.02 33.33 16.34
CA ALA A 164 -6.84 34.73 16.00
C ALA A 164 -5.53 34.95 15.23
N LYS A 165 -5.49 35.93 14.32
CA LYS A 165 -4.22 36.43 13.76
C LYS A 165 -3.38 37.13 14.83
N LEU A 166 -2.08 36.87 14.83
CA LEU A 166 -1.11 37.53 15.72
C LEU A 166 -0.63 38.86 15.12
N LYS A 167 -0.44 39.86 16.00
CA LYS A 167 0.07 41.19 15.69
C LYS A 167 1.44 41.34 16.35
N PHE A 168 2.48 41.62 15.58
CA PHE A 168 3.83 41.82 16.08
C PHE A 168 4.30 43.26 15.80
N GLU A 169 4.89 43.92 16.80
CA GLU A 169 5.62 45.17 16.56
C GLU A 169 7.06 44.82 16.20
N VAL A 170 7.48 45.21 14.99
CA VAL A 170 8.86 45.11 14.54
C VAL A 170 9.42 46.52 14.41
N ASN A 171 10.56 46.78 15.04
CA ASN A 171 11.26 48.04 14.85
C ASN A 171 11.90 48.04 13.45
N ASP A 172 11.57 49.03 12.63
CA ASP A 172 12.25 49.23 11.36
C ASP A 172 13.70 49.70 11.59
N SER A 173 14.52 49.61 10.54
CA SER A 173 15.94 49.98 10.56
C SER A 173 16.19 51.48 10.80
N ASN A 174 15.14 52.32 10.85
CA ASN A 174 15.20 53.75 11.13
C ASN A 174 14.65 54.12 12.52
N GLY A 175 14.30 53.13 13.36
CA GLY A 175 13.75 53.35 14.69
C GLY A 175 12.25 53.67 14.73
N GLY A 176 11.53 53.49 13.62
CA GLY A 176 10.08 53.49 13.56
C GLY A 176 9.51 52.15 14.03
N LYS A 177 8.39 52.16 14.76
CA LYS A 177 7.64 50.94 15.07
C LYS A 177 6.76 50.58 13.87
N GLN A 178 7.02 49.46 13.23
CA GLN A 178 6.16 48.90 12.20
C GLN A 178 5.35 47.74 12.79
N ILE A 179 4.04 47.81 12.66
CA ILE A 179 3.15 46.72 13.02
C ILE A 179 3.11 45.74 11.85
N ILE A 180 3.57 44.51 12.07
CA ILE A 180 3.46 43.41 11.11
C ILE A 180 2.33 42.49 11.59
N ILE A 181 1.30 42.36 10.76
CA ILE A 181 0.27 41.33 10.91
C ILE A 181 0.84 40.06 10.26
N ASP A 182 0.79 38.94 10.97
CA ASP A 182 1.22 37.65 10.41
C ASP A 182 0.32 37.30 9.20
N HIS A 183 0.84 37.54 8.00
CA HIS A 183 0.17 37.22 6.74
C HIS A 183 0.39 35.74 6.44
N PHE A 184 -0.68 35.02 6.10
CA PHE A 184 -0.63 33.63 5.64
C PHE A 184 0.34 33.53 4.45
N SER A 185 1.58 33.11 4.70
CA SER A 185 2.53 32.78 3.64
C SER A 185 2.34 31.31 3.30
N PRO A 186 2.00 30.94 2.05
CA PRO A 186 1.70 29.54 1.73
C PRO A 186 2.90 28.60 1.83
N LEU A 187 4.14 29.10 1.92
CA LEU A 187 5.34 28.31 1.63
C LEU A 187 6.62 28.72 2.40
N ALA A 188 6.52 29.46 3.51
CA ALA A 188 7.71 29.87 4.28
C ALA A 188 7.76 29.24 5.67
N GLU A 189 8.90 28.64 5.98
CA GLU A 189 9.32 28.14 7.29
C GLU A 189 9.13 29.23 8.38
N PHE A 190 8.00 29.22 9.08
CA PHE A 190 7.82 29.89 10.36
C PHE A 190 6.69 29.18 11.13
N ASP A 191 6.82 29.13 12.46
CA ASP A 191 5.87 28.64 13.46
C ASP A 191 4.49 29.34 13.36
N GLY A 192 3.74 29.05 12.30
CA GLY A 192 2.41 29.60 12.05
C GLY A 192 1.40 28.99 13.02
N TRP A 193 1.18 29.68 14.14
CA TRP A 193 0.32 29.28 15.25
C TRP A 193 -1.08 28.78 14.82
N LEU A 194 -1.61 29.28 13.70
CA LEU A 194 -2.94 28.98 13.13
C LEU A 194 -3.08 27.60 12.45
N VAL A 195 -2.01 26.97 11.96
CA VAL A 195 -2.05 25.60 11.39
C VAL A 195 -1.63 24.56 12.43
N ASN A 196 -1.17 25.05 13.58
CA ASN A 196 -0.52 24.23 14.59
C ASN A 196 -1.55 23.46 15.43
N VAL A 197 -2.78 23.96 15.60
CA VAL A 197 -3.79 23.35 16.50
C VAL A 197 -4.34 22.04 15.93
N ALA A 198 -4.89 22.08 14.72
CA ALA A 198 -5.40 20.88 14.05
C ALA A 198 -4.31 19.82 13.89
N SER A 199 -3.09 20.26 13.53
CA SER A 199 -1.94 19.39 13.42
C SER A 199 -1.52 18.76 14.75
N LYS A 200 -1.56 19.49 15.89
CA LYS A 200 -1.27 18.93 17.23
C LYS A 200 -2.26 17.85 17.62
N TRP A 201 -3.56 18.10 17.46
CA TRP A 201 -4.60 17.10 17.76
C TRP A 201 -4.50 15.87 16.86
N ASN A 202 -4.20 16.06 15.57
CA ASN A 202 -3.98 14.98 14.62
C ASN A 202 -2.75 14.13 14.97
N ARG A 203 -1.61 14.76 15.24
CA ARG A 203 -0.39 14.04 15.64
C ARG A 203 -0.55 13.34 17.00
N ALA A 204 -1.25 13.95 17.95
CA ALA A 204 -1.57 13.30 19.22
C ALA A 204 -2.47 12.06 19.03
N ALA A 205 -3.51 12.15 18.20
CA ALA A 205 -4.36 11.01 17.85
C ALA A 205 -3.56 9.89 17.14
N ASP A 206 -2.69 10.26 16.20
CA ASP A 206 -1.81 9.32 15.50
C ASP A 206 -0.84 8.62 16.47
N ARG A 207 -0.25 9.35 17.42
CA ARG A 207 0.63 8.81 18.48
C ARG A 207 -0.11 7.85 19.43
N LEU A 208 -1.39 8.09 19.68
CA LEU A 208 -2.25 7.26 20.51
C LEU A 208 -2.87 6.08 19.75
N GLY A 209 -2.74 6.03 18.41
CA GLY A 209 -3.35 4.99 17.58
C GLY A 209 -4.89 5.04 17.54
N VAL A 210 -5.49 6.21 17.71
CA VAL A 210 -6.95 6.42 17.71
C VAL A 210 -7.38 7.20 16.47
N GLN A 211 -8.67 7.11 16.09
CA GLN A 211 -9.18 7.87 14.96
C GLN A 211 -8.99 9.37 15.21
N ARG A 212 -8.47 10.09 14.20
CA ARG A 212 -8.34 11.55 14.26
C ARG A 212 -9.71 12.18 14.56
N PRO A 213 -9.81 13.09 15.57
CA PRO A 213 -11.08 13.67 15.96
C PRO A 213 -11.60 14.60 14.87
N ARG A 214 -12.92 14.85 14.84
CA ARG A 214 -13.44 15.98 14.05
C ARG A 214 -13.12 17.28 14.77
N LEU A 215 -12.62 18.25 14.03
CA LEU A 215 -12.16 19.54 14.55
C LEU A 215 -13.06 20.67 14.05
N PHE A 216 -13.32 21.67 14.89
CA PHE A 216 -14.09 22.84 14.51
C PHE A 216 -13.51 24.11 15.12
N VAL A 217 -13.29 25.12 14.30
CA VAL A 217 -12.84 26.43 14.76
C VAL A 217 -14.06 27.25 15.16
N SER A 218 -14.37 27.25 16.46
CA SER A 218 -15.63 27.80 16.94
C SER A 218 -15.63 29.33 16.98
N GLU A 219 -14.47 29.97 16.97
CA GLU A 219 -14.30 31.42 16.80
C GLU A 219 -13.01 31.72 16.04
N PHE A 220 -13.12 32.48 14.96
CA PHE A 220 -11.98 32.99 14.19
C PHE A 220 -12.04 34.51 14.02
N THR A 221 -10.92 35.19 14.31
CA THR A 221 -10.80 36.65 14.16
C THR A 221 -9.55 37.06 13.38
N PHE A 222 -9.70 38.09 12.54
CA PHE A 222 -8.58 38.92 12.07
C PHE A 222 -8.14 39.83 13.24
N ALA A 223 -6.92 40.37 13.25
CA ALA A 223 -6.38 41.11 14.40
C ALA A 223 -7.43 42.09 14.97
N TYR A 224 -7.58 42.13 16.31
CA TYR A 224 -8.71 42.69 17.08
C TYR A 224 -9.16 44.11 16.68
N ASP A 225 -8.35 44.84 15.92
CA ASP A 225 -8.48 46.25 15.58
C ASP A 225 -8.33 46.61 14.08
N GLU A 226 -8.08 45.67 13.16
CA GLU A 226 -7.86 45.98 11.73
C GLU A 226 -8.53 45.00 10.75
N LEU A 227 -9.34 45.53 9.83
CA LEU A 227 -9.90 44.80 8.70
C LEU A 227 -9.01 44.90 7.47
N CYS A 228 -8.72 43.76 6.86
CA CYS A 228 -8.26 43.72 5.48
C CYS A 228 -9.42 44.08 4.53
N GLY A 229 -9.11 44.70 3.38
CA GLY A 229 -10.14 45.02 2.38
C GLY A 229 -10.84 43.76 1.84
N ALA A 230 -12.07 43.90 1.30
CA ALA A 230 -12.91 42.76 0.87
C ALA A 230 -12.20 41.76 -0.07
N GLU A 231 -11.29 42.23 -0.93
CA GLU A 231 -10.49 41.35 -1.81
C GLU A 231 -9.43 40.55 -1.05
N GLN A 232 -8.71 41.19 -0.14
CA GLN A 232 -7.73 40.53 0.72
C GLN A 232 -8.43 39.55 1.67
N PHE A 233 -9.60 39.90 2.21
CA PHE A 233 -10.43 38.99 3.01
C PHE A 233 -10.78 37.72 2.22
N ARG A 234 -11.23 37.85 0.95
CA ARG A 234 -11.52 36.70 0.08
C ARG A 234 -10.30 35.81 -0.15
N GLN A 235 -9.15 36.40 -0.43
CA GLN A 235 -7.91 35.66 -0.67
C GLN A 235 -7.47 34.89 0.59
N GLU A 236 -7.51 35.55 1.75
CA GLU A 236 -7.09 34.95 3.02
C GLU A 236 -8.06 33.83 3.47
N VAL A 237 -9.37 34.04 3.35
CA VAL A 237 -10.37 32.99 3.65
C VAL A 237 -10.23 31.80 2.70
N SER A 238 -9.95 32.03 1.41
CA SER A 238 -9.70 30.95 0.44
C SER A 238 -8.46 30.15 0.78
N GLN A 239 -7.37 30.81 1.20
CA GLN A 239 -6.14 30.15 1.63
C GLN A 239 -6.37 29.32 2.89
N ILE A 240 -7.06 29.86 3.90
CA ILE A 240 -7.41 29.12 5.12
C ILE A 240 -8.25 27.88 4.78
N ALA A 241 -9.26 28.02 3.91
CA ALA A 241 -10.09 26.89 3.49
C ALA A 241 -9.28 25.79 2.78
N GLN A 242 -8.31 26.17 1.94
CA GLN A 242 -7.39 25.22 1.31
C GLN A 242 -6.51 24.51 2.35
N MET A 243 -6.08 25.20 3.40
CA MET A 243 -5.27 24.64 4.48
C MET A 243 -6.08 23.67 5.35
N ASP A 244 -7.31 24.04 5.72
CA ASP A 244 -8.24 23.16 6.45
C ASP A 244 -8.54 21.88 5.64
N ALA A 245 -8.66 21.99 4.32
CA ALA A 245 -8.85 20.84 3.42
C ALA A 245 -7.67 19.84 3.43
N LEU A 246 -6.43 20.30 3.69
CA LEU A 246 -5.26 19.41 3.80
C LEU A 246 -5.34 18.47 5.01
N HIS A 247 -6.06 18.85 6.06
CA HIS A 247 -6.24 18.00 7.24
C HIS A 247 -7.35 16.97 7.06
N GLY A 248 -8.38 17.30 6.28
CA GLY A 248 -9.50 16.40 5.95
C GLY A 248 -10.47 16.10 7.11
N ASN A 249 -10.18 16.59 8.33
CA ASN A 249 -11.00 16.40 9.53
C ASN A 249 -11.41 17.70 10.23
N VAL A 250 -11.06 18.86 9.66
CA VAL A 250 -11.61 20.16 10.05
C VAL A 250 -12.96 20.31 9.35
N VAL A 251 -14.04 20.38 10.12
CA VAL A 251 -15.41 20.31 9.58
C VAL A 251 -16.14 21.65 9.58
N GLY A 252 -15.44 22.72 9.95
CA GLY A 252 -15.98 24.07 9.90
C GLY A 252 -15.21 25.10 10.70
N ARG A 253 -15.46 26.36 10.36
CA ARG A 253 -14.93 27.56 11.02
C ARG A 253 -16.01 28.64 11.08
N VAL A 254 -16.10 29.36 12.20
CA VAL A 254 -16.98 30.52 12.37
C VAL A 254 -16.16 31.79 12.47
N ILE A 255 -16.42 32.74 11.58
CA ILE A 255 -15.73 34.04 11.57
C ILE A 255 -16.48 34.98 12.54
N TRP A 256 -15.87 35.28 13.68
CA TRP A 256 -16.50 35.97 14.81
C TRP A 256 -16.61 37.50 14.62
N THR A 257 -15.68 38.14 13.90
CA THR A 257 -15.60 39.61 13.79
C THR A 257 -16.67 40.30 12.93
N ALA A 258 -17.69 39.60 12.44
CA ALA A 258 -18.73 40.20 11.61
C ALA A 258 -19.88 40.88 12.38
N THR A 259 -19.88 40.92 13.73
CA THR A 259 -21.10 41.25 14.50
C THR A 259 -20.96 42.20 15.71
N ARG A 260 -19.77 42.67 16.10
CA ARG A 260 -19.64 43.65 17.22
C ARG A 260 -19.30 45.05 16.73
N GLY A 261 -20.27 45.96 16.83
CA GLY A 261 -20.06 47.41 16.69
C GLY A 261 -20.42 47.96 15.31
N ASP A 262 -20.99 49.16 15.31
CA ASP A 262 -21.32 50.02 14.17
C ASP A 262 -20.18 50.23 13.16
N GLN A 263 -18.92 50.03 13.57
CA GLN A 263 -17.74 50.08 12.68
C GLN A 263 -17.58 48.85 11.77
N TRP A 264 -18.27 47.72 12.06
CA TRP A 264 -18.14 46.44 11.35
C TRP A 264 -19.36 46.08 10.49
N GLY A 265 -20.45 46.86 10.58
CA GLY A 265 -21.66 46.67 9.76
C GLY A 265 -21.40 46.79 8.26
N ASN A 266 -20.49 47.69 7.87
CA ASN A 266 -20.07 47.86 6.47
C ASN A 266 -19.39 46.59 5.90
N LEU A 267 -18.72 45.77 6.71
CA LEU A 267 -18.10 44.54 6.21
C LEU A 267 -19.15 43.48 5.92
N ARG A 268 -20.16 43.32 6.78
CA ARG A 268 -21.30 42.44 6.53
C ARG A 268 -22.02 42.84 5.24
N ASP A 269 -22.23 44.14 5.04
CA ASP A 269 -22.89 44.66 3.84
C ASP A 269 -22.00 44.53 2.59
N GLN A 270 -20.69 44.79 2.69
CA GLN A 270 -19.72 44.56 1.61
C GLN A 270 -19.60 43.07 1.25
N LEU A 271 -19.64 42.17 2.24
CA LEU A 271 -19.63 40.72 2.00
C LEU A 271 -20.96 40.24 1.40
N ASN A 272 -22.09 40.86 1.75
CA ASN A 272 -23.40 40.60 1.14
C ASN A 272 -23.46 41.06 -0.32
N ASP A 273 -22.94 42.24 -0.66
CA ASP A 273 -22.83 42.73 -2.05
C ASP A 273 -21.95 41.81 -2.91
N HIS A 274 -21.02 41.10 -2.28
CA HIS A 274 -20.13 40.13 -2.92
C HIS A 274 -20.50 38.66 -2.66
N ALA A 275 -21.64 38.35 -2.01
CA ALA A 275 -22.06 36.98 -1.68
C ALA A 275 -22.29 36.12 -2.93
N ASN A 276 -22.51 36.77 -4.08
CA ASN A 276 -22.50 36.14 -5.39
C ASN A 276 -21.22 35.36 -5.65
N TRP A 277 -20.04 35.83 -5.21
CA TRP A 277 -18.77 35.13 -5.42
C TRP A 277 -18.66 33.84 -4.61
N LEU A 278 -19.10 33.83 -3.34
CA LEU A 278 -19.03 32.61 -2.53
C LEU A 278 -20.00 31.56 -3.08
N SER A 279 -21.20 32.00 -3.48
CA SER A 279 -22.15 31.15 -4.21
C SER A 279 -21.58 30.68 -5.55
N ASP A 280 -20.97 31.56 -6.36
CA ASP A 280 -20.35 31.22 -7.65
C ASP A 280 -19.15 30.26 -7.49
N TYR A 281 -18.32 30.46 -6.47
CA TYR A 281 -17.16 29.63 -6.18
C TYR A 281 -17.62 28.23 -5.78
N ILE A 282 -18.61 28.13 -4.90
CA ILE A 282 -19.18 26.85 -4.49
C ILE A 282 -19.90 26.17 -5.67
N THR A 283 -20.70 26.90 -6.45
CA THR A 283 -21.39 26.37 -7.64
C THR A 283 -20.41 25.95 -8.74
N LYS A 284 -19.32 26.70 -9.00
CA LYS A 284 -18.29 26.34 -10.00
C LYS A 284 -17.43 25.15 -9.56
N THR A 285 -17.28 24.95 -8.25
CA THR A 285 -16.52 23.83 -7.71
C THR A 285 -17.37 22.55 -7.65
N LEU A 286 -18.69 22.67 -7.57
CA LEU A 286 -19.63 21.53 -7.55
C LEU A 286 -20.22 21.13 -8.90
N ILE A 287 -20.23 22.00 -9.91
CA ILE A 287 -20.57 21.61 -11.30
C ILE A 287 -19.51 20.66 -11.91
N ALA A 288 -18.40 20.41 -11.21
CA ALA A 288 -17.44 19.36 -11.56
C ALA A 288 -17.81 17.96 -11.04
N THR A 289 -18.90 17.82 -10.26
CA THR A 289 -19.31 16.53 -9.66
C THR A 289 -20.82 16.34 -9.67
N GLU A 290 -21.28 15.75 -10.78
CA GLU A 290 -22.41 14.82 -10.96
C GLU A 290 -23.88 15.30 -11.11
N GLU A 291 -24.46 14.73 -12.17
CA GLU A 291 -25.86 14.69 -12.60
C GLU A 291 -26.66 13.54 -11.92
N GLN A 292 -27.93 13.83 -11.59
CA GLN A 292 -29.11 12.92 -11.46
C GLN A 292 -29.16 11.95 -10.24
N GLY A 293 -30.27 11.68 -9.55
CA GLY A 293 -31.71 11.97 -9.68
C GLY A 293 -32.52 11.07 -8.70
N GLY A 294 -33.74 11.48 -8.29
CA GLY A 294 -34.48 10.94 -7.13
C GLY A 294 -35.46 9.76 -7.29
N ASP A 295 -35.65 9.06 -6.16
CA ASP A 295 -36.74 8.28 -5.52
C ASP A 295 -37.85 7.42 -6.21
N ASP A 296 -37.87 6.13 -5.79
CA ASP A 296 -39.01 5.18 -5.69
C ASP A 296 -38.64 4.04 -4.69
N CYS A 297 -38.97 4.18 -3.40
CA CYS A 297 -38.24 3.52 -2.29
C CYS A 297 -38.58 2.05 -1.94
N ARG A 298 -39.32 1.28 -2.75
CA ARG A 298 -39.59 -0.15 -2.44
C ARG A 298 -38.53 -1.07 -3.05
N GLY A 299 -37.77 -1.73 -2.18
CA GLY A 299 -36.63 -2.55 -2.61
C GLY A 299 -35.32 -1.77 -2.75
N LYS A 300 -35.35 -0.45 -2.48
CA LYS A 300 -34.17 0.40 -2.35
C LYS A 300 -33.43 0.10 -1.05
N PRO A 301 -32.11 -0.13 -1.09
CA PRO A 301 -31.33 -0.30 0.12
C PRO A 301 -31.21 1.04 0.86
N ARG A 302 -31.06 1.00 2.20
CA ARG A 302 -30.81 2.22 3.01
C ARG A 302 -29.55 2.97 2.55
N GLU A 303 -28.55 2.23 2.10
CA GLU A 303 -27.30 2.71 1.51
C GLU A 303 -26.97 1.78 0.34
N GLN A 304 -26.49 2.30 -0.79
CA GLN A 304 -25.99 1.44 -1.86
C GLN A 304 -24.78 0.63 -1.36
N TYR A 305 -24.78 -0.67 -1.61
CA TYR A 305 -23.67 -1.54 -1.22
C TYR A 305 -23.45 -2.63 -2.26
N LYS A 306 -22.24 -3.19 -2.29
CA LYS A 306 -21.94 -4.33 -3.16
C LYS A 306 -22.51 -5.59 -2.56
N ARG A 307 -23.52 -6.19 -3.21
CA ARG A 307 -24.05 -7.49 -2.80
C ARG A 307 -23.50 -8.60 -3.66
N THR A 308 -22.90 -9.60 -3.00
CA THR A 308 -22.49 -10.85 -3.61
C THR A 308 -23.27 -12.00 -2.97
N VAL A 309 -23.92 -12.82 -3.78
CA VAL A 309 -24.63 -14.04 -3.36
C VAL A 309 -23.90 -15.26 -3.90
N ILE A 310 -23.58 -16.21 -3.02
CA ILE A 310 -23.07 -17.53 -3.39
C ILE A 310 -24.27 -18.45 -3.59
N LEU A 311 -24.51 -18.82 -4.85
CA LEU A 311 -25.64 -19.62 -5.28
C LEU A 311 -25.23 -21.09 -5.41
N LEU A 312 -25.73 -21.94 -4.50
CA LEU A 312 -25.41 -23.37 -4.44
C LEU A 312 -26.40 -24.22 -5.24
N PRO A 313 -25.95 -25.23 -6.00
CA PRO A 313 -26.82 -26.04 -6.86
C PRO A 313 -27.83 -26.87 -6.06
N PRO A 314 -28.97 -27.28 -6.65
CA PRO A 314 -29.99 -28.08 -5.97
C PRO A 314 -29.48 -29.42 -5.38
N THR A 315 -28.37 -29.91 -5.92
CA THR A 315 -27.64 -31.13 -5.51
C THR A 315 -26.71 -30.92 -4.31
N ALA A 316 -26.47 -29.68 -3.87
CA ALA A 316 -25.52 -29.37 -2.82
C ALA A 316 -26.04 -29.78 -1.43
N GLY A 317 -25.28 -30.62 -0.72
CA GLY A 317 -25.49 -30.94 0.68
C GLY A 317 -25.03 -29.85 1.65
N THR A 318 -25.28 -30.05 2.95
CA THR A 318 -24.92 -29.11 4.03
C THR A 318 -23.44 -28.74 4.03
N GLU A 319 -22.57 -29.67 3.67
CA GLU A 319 -21.12 -29.49 3.60
C GLU A 319 -20.68 -28.38 2.63
N TRP A 320 -21.46 -28.13 1.57
CA TRP A 320 -21.18 -27.06 0.60
C TRP A 320 -21.58 -25.68 1.13
N ALA A 321 -22.68 -25.59 1.88
CA ALA A 321 -23.09 -24.37 2.57
C ALA A 321 -22.11 -23.99 3.68
N GLU A 322 -21.69 -24.97 4.49
CA GLU A 322 -20.65 -24.80 5.50
C GLU A 322 -19.33 -24.34 4.87
N ALA A 323 -18.93 -24.94 3.75
CA ALA A 323 -17.76 -24.52 2.98
C ALA A 323 -17.86 -23.06 2.53
N ALA A 324 -18.98 -22.66 1.92
CA ALA A 324 -19.19 -21.28 1.46
C ALA A 324 -19.12 -20.25 2.60
N VAL A 325 -19.77 -20.54 3.73
CA VAL A 325 -19.74 -19.69 4.92
C VAL A 325 -18.32 -19.65 5.51
N LYS A 326 -17.70 -20.80 5.75
CA LYS A 326 -16.35 -20.91 6.31
C LYS A 326 -15.33 -20.14 5.48
N ALA A 327 -15.47 -20.16 4.16
CA ALA A 327 -14.56 -19.49 3.25
C ALA A 327 -14.68 -17.96 3.27
N THR A 328 -15.90 -17.43 3.41
CA THR A 328 -16.18 -16.02 3.11
C THR A 328 -16.63 -15.20 4.30
N TRP A 329 -17.08 -15.82 5.41
CA TRP A 329 -17.66 -15.10 6.54
C TRP A 329 -16.69 -14.13 7.22
N ALA A 330 -15.46 -14.56 7.49
CA ALA A 330 -14.47 -13.68 8.11
C ALA A 330 -13.95 -12.57 7.17
N LEU A 331 -14.09 -12.76 5.86
CA LEU A 331 -13.51 -11.87 4.84
C LEU A 331 -14.49 -10.85 4.31
N LYS A 332 -15.70 -11.30 3.94
CA LYS A 332 -16.69 -10.50 3.20
C LYS A 332 -18.13 -10.66 3.68
N ARG A 333 -18.45 -11.69 4.46
CA ARG A 333 -19.82 -11.99 4.96
C ARG A 333 -20.87 -12.03 3.83
N TRP A 334 -20.54 -12.68 2.72
CA TRP A 334 -21.46 -12.84 1.59
C TRP A 334 -22.65 -13.73 1.93
N THR A 335 -23.78 -13.49 1.27
CA THR A 335 -24.99 -14.28 1.44
C THR A 335 -24.82 -15.63 0.74
N VAL A 336 -25.25 -16.72 1.38
CA VAL A 336 -25.28 -18.06 0.78
C VAL A 336 -26.74 -18.47 0.60
N GLY A 337 -27.11 -18.95 -0.59
CA GLY A 337 -28.50 -19.32 -0.90
C GLY A 337 -28.60 -20.37 -2.00
N GLY A 338 -29.79 -20.97 -2.13
CA GLY A 338 -30.13 -21.97 -3.16
C GLY A 338 -31.25 -21.53 -4.10
N SER A 339 -31.58 -20.23 -4.11
CA SER A 339 -32.67 -19.64 -4.91
C SER A 339 -32.07 -18.62 -5.89
N ALA A 340 -32.27 -18.84 -7.19
CA ALA A 340 -31.74 -17.95 -8.22
C ALA A 340 -32.47 -16.59 -8.23
N ASP A 341 -33.78 -16.57 -7.98
CA ASP A 341 -34.58 -15.34 -7.89
C ASP A 341 -34.11 -14.45 -6.72
N ASP A 342 -33.86 -15.04 -5.55
CA ASP A 342 -33.37 -14.31 -4.37
C ASP A 342 -31.97 -13.71 -4.61
N ALA A 343 -31.15 -14.38 -5.42
CA ALA A 343 -29.82 -13.91 -5.76
C ALA A 343 -29.87 -12.65 -6.66
N GLY A 344 -30.87 -12.57 -7.55
CA GLY A 344 -31.01 -11.51 -8.56
C GLY A 344 -31.80 -10.26 -8.14
N ILE A 345 -32.78 -10.37 -7.24
CA ILE A 345 -33.75 -9.30 -6.92
C ILE A 345 -33.16 -8.12 -6.13
N GLY A 346 -33.61 -6.88 -6.35
CA GLY A 346 -33.29 -5.69 -5.53
C GLY A 346 -32.68 -4.52 -6.31
N ASP A 347 -32.85 -3.29 -5.80
CA ASP A 347 -32.40 -2.04 -6.45
C ASP A 347 -30.99 -1.64 -5.96
N LEU A 348 -30.02 -2.50 -6.26
CA LEU A 348 -28.61 -2.30 -5.95
C LEU A 348 -27.83 -2.07 -7.24
N ASP A 349 -26.97 -1.05 -7.24
CA ASP A 349 -26.10 -0.72 -8.37
C ASP A 349 -25.11 -1.85 -8.70
N TYR A 350 -24.76 -2.64 -7.68
CA TYR A 350 -23.81 -3.75 -7.80
C TYR A 350 -24.38 -5.05 -7.21
N ARG A 351 -24.89 -5.91 -8.11
CA ARG A 351 -25.40 -7.24 -7.79
C ARG A 351 -24.52 -8.28 -8.46
N GLN A 352 -23.86 -9.13 -7.68
CA GLN A 352 -23.02 -10.21 -8.18
C GLN A 352 -23.53 -11.56 -7.66
N VAL A 353 -23.59 -12.55 -8.54
CA VAL A 353 -23.98 -13.91 -8.20
C VAL A 353 -22.85 -14.87 -8.59
N ILE A 354 -22.28 -15.51 -7.57
CA ILE A 354 -21.30 -16.58 -7.74
C ILE A 354 -22.05 -17.89 -7.86
N VAL A 355 -22.08 -18.49 -9.05
CA VAL A 355 -22.82 -19.73 -9.32
C VAL A 355 -21.89 -20.93 -9.18
N VAL A 356 -22.12 -21.73 -8.15
CA VAL A 356 -21.35 -22.95 -7.89
C VAL A 356 -21.86 -24.08 -8.77
N ASN A 357 -20.94 -24.73 -9.49
CA ASN A 357 -21.19 -25.84 -10.42
C ASN A 357 -22.41 -25.60 -11.33
N PRO A 358 -22.36 -24.60 -12.23
CA PRO A 358 -23.52 -24.18 -13.03
C PRO A 358 -24.23 -25.31 -13.79
N LYS A 359 -23.48 -26.33 -14.24
CA LYS A 359 -24.04 -27.49 -14.97
C LYS A 359 -25.03 -28.33 -14.15
N GLU A 360 -24.99 -28.23 -12.82
CA GLU A 360 -25.88 -28.98 -11.93
C GLU A 360 -27.28 -28.33 -11.80
N TRP A 361 -27.50 -27.16 -12.38
CA TRP A 361 -28.79 -26.46 -12.40
C TRP A 361 -29.70 -26.85 -13.59
N GLY A 362 -29.19 -27.59 -14.57
CA GLY A 362 -29.97 -28.13 -15.69
C GLY A 362 -30.36 -27.15 -16.80
N SER A 363 -30.13 -25.83 -16.64
CA SER A 363 -30.39 -24.78 -17.62
C SER A 363 -29.25 -23.76 -17.71
N ASP A 364 -29.16 -23.01 -18.82
CA ASP A 364 -28.19 -21.93 -19.04
C ASP A 364 -28.51 -20.70 -18.16
N LEU A 365 -28.07 -20.75 -16.90
CA LEU A 365 -28.39 -19.74 -15.88
C LEU A 365 -27.86 -18.33 -16.19
N ASP A 366 -26.79 -18.22 -16.96
CA ASP A 366 -26.24 -16.94 -17.41
C ASP A 366 -27.26 -16.19 -18.30
N ILE A 367 -27.87 -16.89 -19.26
CA ILE A 367 -28.93 -16.36 -20.12
C ILE A 367 -30.18 -16.02 -19.29
N TRP A 368 -30.52 -16.88 -18.32
CA TRP A 368 -31.67 -16.67 -17.45
C TRP A 368 -31.53 -15.40 -16.59
N PHE A 369 -30.38 -15.18 -15.94
CA PHE A 369 -30.11 -13.96 -15.17
C PHE A 369 -30.11 -12.71 -16.06
N ALA A 370 -29.47 -12.77 -17.24
CA ALA A 370 -29.48 -11.66 -18.18
C ALA A 370 -30.90 -11.27 -18.64
N THR A 371 -31.81 -12.25 -18.73
CA THR A 371 -33.19 -12.06 -19.17
C THR A 371 -34.09 -11.53 -18.06
N HIS A 372 -34.03 -12.11 -16.86
CA HIS A 372 -34.99 -11.83 -15.78
C HIS A 372 -34.48 -10.82 -14.74
N TYR A 373 -33.16 -10.67 -14.61
CA TYR A 373 -32.51 -9.80 -13.63
C TYR A 373 -31.35 -9.02 -14.26
N PRO A 374 -31.63 -8.12 -15.22
CA PRO A 374 -30.60 -7.41 -15.96
C PRO A 374 -29.72 -6.57 -15.01
N GLY A 375 -28.41 -6.57 -15.30
CA GLY A 375 -27.39 -5.91 -14.47
C GLY A 375 -26.78 -6.79 -13.38
N VAL A 376 -27.24 -8.03 -13.21
CA VAL A 376 -26.54 -9.02 -12.37
C VAL A 376 -25.22 -9.43 -13.02
N ILE A 377 -24.13 -9.33 -12.26
CA ILE A 377 -22.81 -9.83 -12.62
C ILE A 377 -22.77 -11.34 -12.32
N TYR A 378 -22.76 -12.14 -13.37
CA TYR A 378 -22.73 -13.60 -13.31
C TYR A 378 -21.29 -14.13 -13.22
N GLU A 379 -20.97 -14.88 -12.16
CA GLU A 379 -19.62 -15.40 -11.88
C GLU A 379 -19.64 -16.93 -11.65
N PRO A 380 -19.35 -17.75 -12.66
CA PRO A 380 -19.37 -19.20 -12.51
C PRO A 380 -18.11 -19.73 -11.80
N VAL A 381 -18.28 -20.71 -10.91
CA VAL A 381 -17.16 -21.45 -10.31
C VAL A 381 -17.42 -22.95 -10.33
N GLN A 382 -16.46 -23.70 -10.88
CA GLN A 382 -16.45 -25.15 -10.80
C GLN A 382 -15.63 -25.60 -9.58
N ALA A 383 -16.22 -26.38 -8.68
CA ALA A 383 -15.56 -26.98 -7.54
C ALA A 383 -16.02 -28.44 -7.37
N TRP A 384 -15.06 -29.35 -7.26
CA TRP A 384 -15.34 -30.80 -7.22
C TRP A 384 -15.45 -31.33 -5.79
N THR A 385 -15.01 -30.55 -4.80
CA THR A 385 -15.15 -30.84 -3.37
C THR A 385 -15.46 -29.56 -2.59
N PRO A 386 -16.08 -29.67 -1.40
CA PRO A 386 -16.30 -28.52 -0.53
C PRO A 386 -15.00 -27.78 -0.15
N GLN A 387 -13.90 -28.53 0.01
CA GLN A 387 -12.60 -27.94 0.31
C GLN A 387 -12.05 -27.09 -0.85
N ILE A 388 -12.20 -27.54 -2.10
CA ILE A 388 -11.82 -26.75 -3.27
C ILE A 388 -12.71 -25.49 -3.38
N LEU A 389 -14.00 -25.63 -3.07
CA LEU A 389 -14.89 -24.47 -3.01
C LEU A 389 -14.41 -23.46 -1.97
N ILE A 390 -13.99 -23.90 -0.79
CA ILE A 390 -13.43 -23.02 0.26
C ILE A 390 -12.28 -22.21 -0.30
N GLU A 391 -11.33 -22.87 -0.95
CA GLU A 391 -10.14 -22.20 -1.48
C GLU A 391 -10.47 -21.20 -2.58
N LYS A 392 -11.33 -21.58 -3.53
CA LYS A 392 -11.72 -20.71 -4.64
C LYS A 392 -12.52 -19.51 -4.16
N LEU A 393 -13.48 -19.70 -3.26
CA LEU A 393 -14.27 -18.61 -2.68
C LEU A 393 -13.43 -17.71 -1.78
N ALA A 394 -12.56 -18.25 -0.93
CA ALA A 394 -11.68 -17.45 -0.08
C ALA A 394 -10.70 -16.63 -0.94
N PHE A 395 -10.22 -17.18 -2.06
CA PHE A 395 -9.41 -16.44 -3.01
C PHE A 395 -10.23 -15.33 -3.68
N PHE A 396 -11.40 -15.65 -4.24
CA PHE A 396 -12.26 -14.67 -4.90
C PHE A 396 -12.67 -13.54 -3.95
N ALA A 397 -13.01 -13.88 -2.70
CA ALA A 397 -13.30 -12.93 -1.63
C ALA A 397 -12.13 -12.00 -1.31
N LYS A 398 -10.90 -12.48 -1.30
CA LYS A 398 -9.71 -11.63 -1.07
C LYS A 398 -9.37 -10.76 -2.27
N ASN A 399 -9.53 -11.29 -3.48
CA ASN A 399 -8.90 -10.71 -4.68
C ASN A 399 -9.89 -10.07 -5.67
N GLY A 400 -11.20 -10.24 -5.48
CA GLY A 400 -12.25 -9.69 -6.36
C GLY A 400 -12.28 -10.29 -7.77
N ARG A 401 -11.55 -11.38 -7.99
CA ARG A 401 -11.46 -12.14 -9.24
C ARG A 401 -11.19 -13.58 -8.89
N TRP A 402 -11.58 -14.50 -9.77
CA TRP A 402 -11.17 -15.90 -9.61
C TRP A 402 -9.66 -15.94 -9.57
N PRO A 403 -9.06 -16.94 -8.89
CA PRO A 403 -7.64 -17.18 -9.05
C PRO A 403 -7.37 -17.26 -10.54
N GLN A 404 -6.81 -16.17 -11.08
CA GLN A 404 -6.04 -16.24 -12.29
C GLN A 404 -5.02 -17.30 -11.92
N LEU A 405 -5.04 -18.40 -12.67
CA LEU A 405 -3.98 -19.38 -12.60
C LEU A 405 -2.74 -18.58 -12.97
N THR A 406 -2.05 -18.06 -11.95
CA THR A 406 -0.93 -17.15 -12.10
C THR A 406 0.16 -17.97 -12.75
N GLY A 407 0.24 -17.90 -14.09
CA GLY A 407 1.13 -18.71 -14.92
C GLY A 407 0.45 -19.47 -16.06
N GLY A 408 -0.15 -18.77 -17.04
CA GLY A 408 0.08 -19.07 -18.46
C GLY A 408 -0.59 -20.25 -19.20
N PHE A 409 -1.26 -21.22 -18.56
CA PHE A 409 -1.76 -22.41 -19.27
C PHE A 409 -3.23 -22.78 -19.00
N GLN A 410 -3.98 -23.11 -20.05
CA GLN A 410 -5.36 -23.62 -19.99
C GLN A 410 -5.38 -25.15 -20.12
N ILE A 411 -6.32 -25.81 -19.43
CA ILE A 411 -6.57 -27.25 -19.56
C ILE A 411 -7.78 -27.44 -20.47
N HIS A 412 -7.59 -28.12 -21.59
CA HIS A 412 -8.64 -28.51 -22.52
C HIS A 412 -9.15 -29.92 -22.15
N ASP A 413 -10.39 -30.03 -21.65
CA ASP A 413 -11.01 -31.33 -21.37
C ASP A 413 -11.59 -31.94 -22.64
N ILE A 414 -10.94 -33.01 -23.13
CA ILE A 414 -11.33 -33.72 -24.34
C ILE A 414 -11.65 -35.20 -24.06
N VAL A 415 -11.89 -35.57 -22.80
CA VAL A 415 -12.03 -36.98 -22.38
C VAL A 415 -13.16 -37.71 -23.12
N ASP A 416 -14.23 -36.99 -23.46
CA ASP A 416 -15.40 -37.58 -24.14
C ASP A 416 -15.34 -37.48 -25.66
N GLU A 417 -14.33 -36.78 -26.20
CA GLU A 417 -14.08 -36.66 -27.64
C GLU A 417 -13.14 -37.74 -28.17
N LEU A 418 -12.38 -38.39 -27.29
CA LEU A 418 -11.35 -39.36 -27.67
C LEU A 418 -11.92 -40.76 -27.97
N PRO A 419 -11.34 -41.49 -28.95
CA PRO A 419 -11.68 -42.89 -29.22
C PRO A 419 -11.59 -43.79 -27.97
N LYS A 420 -12.60 -44.65 -27.80
CA LYS A 420 -12.71 -45.64 -26.71
C LYS A 420 -13.07 -47.01 -27.28
N HIS A 421 -12.65 -48.07 -26.61
CA HIS A 421 -13.01 -49.44 -27.01
C HIS A 421 -14.51 -49.68 -26.81
N PRO A 422 -15.20 -50.37 -27.73
CA PRO A 422 -16.66 -50.52 -27.66
C PRO A 422 -17.17 -51.27 -26.42
N THR A 423 -16.37 -52.19 -25.87
CA THR A 423 -16.81 -53.08 -24.77
C THR A 423 -15.91 -53.09 -23.53
N LYS A 424 -14.72 -52.48 -23.57
CA LYS A 424 -13.77 -52.52 -22.45
C LYS A 424 -13.85 -51.21 -21.70
N GLN A 425 -13.78 -51.28 -20.38
CA GLN A 425 -13.81 -50.11 -19.51
C GLN A 425 -12.61 -50.12 -18.57
N TYR A 426 -12.18 -48.93 -18.17
CA TYR A 426 -11.21 -48.80 -17.09
C TYR A 426 -11.88 -49.05 -15.74
N GLY A 427 -11.10 -49.54 -14.78
CA GLY A 427 -11.49 -49.48 -13.38
C GLY A 427 -11.47 -48.04 -12.87
N SER A 428 -12.17 -47.78 -11.78
CA SER A 428 -12.16 -46.50 -11.06
C SER A 428 -11.50 -46.63 -9.69
N ARG A 429 -10.95 -45.54 -9.19
CA ARG A 429 -10.42 -45.38 -7.82
C ARG A 429 -10.93 -44.08 -7.20
N GLN A 430 -10.96 -44.05 -5.87
CA GLN A 430 -11.11 -42.81 -5.13
C GLN A 430 -9.89 -41.90 -5.36
N LEU A 431 -10.10 -40.58 -5.34
CA LEU A 431 -9.05 -39.62 -5.68
C LEU A 431 -7.88 -39.65 -4.68
N GLU A 432 -8.16 -39.98 -3.42
CA GLU A 432 -7.18 -40.08 -2.33
C GLU A 432 -6.21 -41.25 -2.51
N ALA A 433 -6.56 -42.24 -3.34
CA ALA A 433 -5.65 -43.33 -3.69
C ALA A 433 -4.50 -42.88 -4.62
N ILE A 434 -4.62 -41.70 -5.24
CA ILE A 434 -3.60 -41.14 -6.12
C ILE A 434 -2.47 -40.60 -5.25
N THR A 435 -1.33 -41.29 -5.28
CA THR A 435 -0.13 -40.92 -4.51
C THR A 435 1.05 -40.54 -5.39
N HIS A 436 1.00 -40.84 -6.69
CA HIS A 436 2.12 -40.62 -7.61
C HIS A 436 1.68 -39.90 -8.88
N LEU A 437 2.43 -38.87 -9.27
CA LEU A 437 2.41 -38.34 -10.64
C LEU A 437 3.57 -38.95 -11.40
N VAL A 438 3.31 -39.48 -12.59
CA VAL A 438 4.35 -40.07 -13.42
C VAL A 438 4.46 -39.36 -14.75
N ILE A 439 5.67 -38.92 -15.07
CA ILE A 439 5.99 -38.17 -16.29
C ILE A 439 6.45 -39.12 -17.39
N HIS A 440 5.81 -39.00 -18.55
CA HIS A 440 6.08 -39.76 -19.76
C HIS A 440 6.51 -38.86 -20.92
N HIS A 441 7.14 -39.47 -21.93
CA HIS A 441 7.17 -38.92 -23.28
C HIS A 441 6.39 -39.83 -24.23
N THR A 442 5.92 -39.32 -25.36
CA THR A 442 5.12 -40.13 -26.31
C THR A 442 5.96 -40.89 -27.33
N VAL A 443 7.23 -40.52 -27.53
CA VAL A 443 8.10 -41.00 -28.63
C VAL A 443 7.42 -40.83 -29.99
N SER A 444 6.59 -39.80 -30.12
CA SER A 444 5.89 -39.46 -31.34
C SER A 444 6.41 -38.14 -31.92
N PRO A 445 6.24 -37.90 -33.24
CA PRO A 445 6.32 -36.57 -33.80
C PRO A 445 5.44 -35.56 -33.05
N THR A 446 5.85 -34.29 -33.03
CA THR A 446 5.19 -33.19 -32.32
C THR A 446 3.86 -32.78 -32.97
N ASP A 447 3.62 -33.14 -34.23
CA ASP A 447 2.40 -32.87 -35.00
C ASP A 447 1.35 -34.00 -34.92
N ARG A 448 1.66 -35.14 -34.29
CA ARG A 448 0.71 -36.25 -34.12
C ARG A 448 -0.51 -35.81 -33.30
N SER A 449 -1.71 -36.11 -33.76
CA SER A 449 -2.92 -35.76 -33.00
C SER A 449 -3.09 -36.65 -31.75
N ILE A 450 -3.68 -36.09 -30.68
CA ILE A 450 -3.99 -36.84 -29.45
C ILE A 450 -5.00 -37.97 -29.74
N ALA A 451 -5.96 -37.73 -30.65
CA ALA A 451 -6.89 -38.75 -31.12
C ALA A 451 -6.16 -39.94 -31.78
N SER A 452 -5.08 -39.71 -32.55
CA SER A 452 -4.26 -40.79 -33.12
C SER A 452 -3.53 -41.61 -32.04
N ILE A 453 -3.04 -40.95 -30.98
CA ILE A 453 -2.44 -41.65 -29.82
C ILE A 453 -3.49 -42.51 -29.11
N ALA A 454 -4.70 -41.99 -28.90
CA ALA A 454 -5.82 -42.73 -28.33
C ALA A 454 -6.22 -43.93 -29.21
N GLN A 455 -6.33 -43.75 -30.53
CA GLN A 455 -6.63 -44.81 -31.48
C GLN A 455 -5.60 -45.93 -31.45
N TYR A 456 -4.30 -45.59 -31.39
CA TYR A 456 -3.24 -46.59 -31.27
C TYR A 456 -3.37 -47.41 -29.97
N HIS A 457 -3.73 -46.79 -28.85
CA HIS A 457 -3.97 -47.52 -27.61
C HIS A 457 -5.21 -48.44 -27.68
N VAL A 458 -6.28 -48.01 -28.37
CA VAL A 458 -7.49 -48.82 -28.53
C VAL A 458 -7.28 -49.97 -29.51
N ASP A 459 -6.84 -49.68 -30.74
CA ASP A 459 -6.75 -50.67 -31.81
C ASP A 459 -5.45 -51.47 -31.76
N GLY A 460 -4.33 -50.80 -31.48
CA GLY A 460 -3.01 -51.42 -31.44
C GLY A 460 -2.77 -52.23 -30.17
N ASN A 461 -3.11 -51.65 -29.01
CA ASN A 461 -2.88 -52.30 -27.70
C ASN A 461 -4.13 -53.00 -27.13
N GLY A 462 -5.31 -52.79 -27.71
CA GLY A 462 -6.57 -53.38 -27.23
C GLY A 462 -7.07 -52.79 -25.91
N TRP A 463 -6.69 -51.55 -25.56
CA TRP A 463 -7.04 -50.92 -24.28
C TRP A 463 -8.42 -50.23 -24.31
N PRO A 464 -9.05 -49.97 -23.15
CA PRO A 464 -10.32 -49.22 -23.08
C PRO A 464 -10.28 -47.82 -23.72
N GLY A 465 -9.11 -47.17 -23.78
CA GLY A 465 -8.92 -45.81 -24.28
C GLY A 465 -7.44 -45.37 -24.20
N ILE A 466 -7.20 -44.07 -24.11
CA ILE A 466 -5.84 -43.51 -23.96
C ILE A 466 -5.25 -43.81 -22.56
N GLY A 467 -3.97 -44.21 -22.54
CA GLY A 467 -3.26 -44.60 -21.31
C GLY A 467 -2.91 -43.45 -20.35
N TYR A 468 -2.96 -42.20 -20.78
CA TYR A 468 -2.55 -41.02 -19.99
C TYR A 468 -3.76 -40.23 -19.48
N HIS A 469 -3.59 -39.53 -18.36
CA HIS A 469 -4.63 -38.63 -17.83
C HIS A 469 -4.49 -37.23 -18.44
N PHE A 470 -3.26 -36.81 -18.72
CA PHE A 470 -2.97 -35.56 -19.41
C PHE A 470 -1.94 -35.76 -20.51
N VAL A 471 -2.06 -34.95 -21.56
CA VAL A 471 -1.06 -34.82 -22.63
C VAL A 471 -0.72 -33.34 -22.79
N ILE A 472 0.58 -33.02 -22.87
CA ILE A 472 1.07 -31.66 -23.06
C ILE A 472 1.79 -31.57 -24.40
N LYS A 473 1.36 -30.66 -25.27
CA LYS A 473 1.98 -30.41 -26.58
C LYS A 473 3.25 -29.56 -26.48
N ALA A 474 4.02 -29.51 -27.56
CA ALA A 474 5.29 -28.77 -27.63
C ALA A 474 5.14 -27.25 -27.40
N ASP A 475 3.97 -26.69 -27.73
CA ASP A 475 3.60 -25.29 -27.50
C ASP A 475 3.08 -25.00 -26.08
N GLY A 476 3.06 -26.02 -25.21
CA GLY A 476 2.60 -25.95 -23.83
C GLY A 476 1.09 -26.08 -23.64
N GLU A 477 0.30 -26.35 -24.68
CA GLU A 477 -1.13 -26.64 -24.49
C GLU A 477 -1.35 -27.95 -23.71
N ILE A 478 -2.23 -27.90 -22.70
CA ILE A 478 -2.50 -29.03 -21.81
C ILE A 478 -3.88 -29.60 -22.13
N TYR A 479 -3.94 -30.90 -22.37
CA TYR A 479 -5.18 -31.60 -22.65
C TYR A 479 -5.44 -32.65 -21.57
N GLN A 480 -6.62 -32.59 -20.94
CA GLN A 480 -7.09 -33.66 -20.09
C GLN A 480 -7.70 -34.75 -20.98
N THR A 481 -7.13 -35.96 -20.87
CA THR A 481 -7.43 -37.09 -21.76
C THR A 481 -8.07 -38.26 -21.02
N ASN A 482 -8.04 -38.25 -19.68
CA ASN A 482 -8.82 -39.19 -18.87
C ASN A 482 -9.36 -38.53 -17.59
N ARG A 483 -10.39 -39.13 -16.97
CA ARG A 483 -10.89 -38.68 -15.66
C ARG A 483 -9.86 -39.00 -14.57
N LEU A 484 -9.73 -38.14 -13.57
CA LEU A 484 -8.71 -38.28 -12.51
C LEU A 484 -8.86 -39.60 -11.72
N GLY A 485 -10.09 -40.05 -11.50
CA GLY A 485 -10.39 -41.32 -10.82
C GLY A 485 -10.21 -42.56 -11.70
N THR A 486 -9.84 -42.43 -12.98
CA THR A 486 -9.67 -43.57 -13.88
C THR A 486 -8.35 -44.30 -13.61
N ILE A 487 -8.39 -45.62 -13.49
CA ILE A 487 -7.19 -46.48 -13.48
C ILE A 487 -6.72 -46.70 -14.93
N SER A 488 -6.07 -45.68 -15.51
CA SER A 488 -5.55 -45.71 -16.89
C SER A 488 -4.34 -46.66 -17.02
N TYR A 489 -4.03 -47.13 -18.24
CA TYR A 489 -2.98 -48.13 -18.48
C TYR A 489 -1.63 -47.50 -18.87
N GLN A 490 -1.11 -46.60 -18.04
CA GLN A 490 0.18 -45.93 -18.32
C GLN A 490 1.41 -46.77 -17.93
N ILE A 491 1.32 -47.54 -16.83
CA ILE A 491 2.46 -48.18 -16.18
C ILE A 491 2.01 -49.52 -15.58
N GLY A 492 2.51 -50.63 -16.12
CA GLY A 492 2.20 -51.96 -15.61
C GLY A 492 2.53 -52.09 -14.11
N GLY A 493 1.59 -52.59 -13.32
CA GLY A 493 1.75 -52.80 -11.87
C GLY A 493 1.51 -51.58 -10.98
N HIS A 494 1.37 -50.37 -11.54
CA HIS A 494 1.35 -49.13 -10.75
C HIS A 494 0.14 -48.22 -11.04
N ASN A 495 -0.76 -48.60 -11.94
CA ASN A 495 -1.89 -47.77 -12.38
C ASN A 495 -2.92 -47.45 -11.28
N SER A 496 -3.06 -48.28 -10.25
CA SER A 496 -4.09 -48.13 -9.22
C SER A 496 -3.88 -46.94 -8.29
N TYR A 497 -2.67 -46.36 -8.26
CA TYR A 497 -2.31 -45.25 -7.38
C TYR A 497 -1.52 -44.13 -8.07
N SER A 498 -1.37 -44.21 -9.40
CA SER A 498 -0.60 -43.24 -10.19
C SER A 498 -1.44 -42.54 -11.26
N LEU A 499 -1.11 -41.27 -11.50
CA LEU A 499 -1.67 -40.43 -12.55
C LEU A 499 -0.59 -40.09 -13.57
N GLY A 500 -0.89 -40.28 -14.85
CA GLY A 500 0.07 -40.15 -15.95
C GLY A 500 -0.04 -38.86 -16.72
N ILE A 501 1.10 -38.18 -16.88
CA ILE A 501 1.26 -36.95 -17.67
C ILE A 501 2.26 -37.23 -18.80
N ALA A 502 1.80 -37.19 -20.05
CA ALA A 502 2.66 -37.41 -21.21
C ALA A 502 3.05 -36.10 -21.89
N LEU A 503 4.36 -35.88 -22.07
CA LEU A 503 4.90 -34.81 -22.90
C LEU A 503 5.03 -35.32 -24.34
N GLN A 504 4.38 -34.65 -25.27
CA GLN A 504 4.45 -35.03 -26.68
C GLN A 504 5.84 -34.73 -27.24
N GLY A 505 6.55 -35.77 -27.69
CA GLY A 505 7.89 -35.67 -28.27
C GLY A 505 8.81 -36.84 -27.90
N ASN A 506 10.08 -36.71 -28.29
CA ASN A 506 11.16 -37.64 -27.96
C ASN A 506 12.35 -36.88 -27.33
N PHE A 507 12.51 -37.02 -26.02
CA PHE A 507 13.50 -36.25 -25.24
C PHE A 507 14.75 -37.04 -24.85
N GLN A 508 15.15 -37.99 -25.69
CA GLN A 508 16.40 -38.71 -25.50
C GLN A 508 17.62 -37.78 -25.69
N ASN A 509 17.63 -37.02 -26.77
CA ASN A 509 18.79 -36.19 -27.14
C ASN A 509 18.63 -34.73 -26.76
N GLU A 510 17.40 -34.20 -26.79
CA GLU A 510 17.10 -32.80 -26.48
C GLU A 510 16.01 -32.69 -25.41
N PRO A 511 16.06 -31.68 -24.53
CA PRO A 511 15.02 -31.47 -23.55
C PRO A 511 13.71 -31.00 -24.21
N PRO A 512 12.55 -31.13 -23.55
CA PRO A 512 11.31 -30.54 -24.03
C PRO A 512 11.45 -29.03 -24.28
N PRO A 513 10.71 -28.40 -25.20
CA PRO A 513 10.68 -26.95 -25.32
C PRO A 513 10.33 -26.29 -23.99
N LYS A 514 10.93 -25.12 -23.71
CA LYS A 514 10.77 -24.43 -22.42
C LYS A 514 9.31 -24.25 -22.02
N LYS A 515 8.45 -23.86 -22.96
CA LYS A 515 7.00 -23.68 -22.75
C LYS A 515 6.28 -24.99 -22.36
N GLN A 516 6.72 -26.13 -22.91
CA GLN A 516 6.22 -27.45 -22.52
C GLN A 516 6.71 -27.86 -21.12
N GLN A 517 7.94 -27.49 -20.73
CA GLN A 517 8.45 -27.69 -19.36
C GLN A 517 7.68 -26.83 -18.34
N GLU A 518 7.43 -25.56 -18.67
CA GLU A 518 6.63 -24.63 -17.85
C GLU A 518 5.19 -25.14 -17.67
N ALA A 519 4.55 -25.63 -18.74
CA ALA A 519 3.22 -26.23 -18.68
C ALA A 519 3.19 -27.49 -17.80
N ALA A 520 4.21 -28.35 -17.89
CA ALA A 520 4.33 -29.54 -17.07
C ALA A 520 4.52 -29.21 -15.58
N ALA A 521 5.35 -28.22 -15.29
CA ALA A 521 5.57 -27.71 -13.94
C ALA A 521 4.29 -27.14 -13.33
N TRP A 522 3.60 -26.30 -14.11
CA TRP A 522 2.32 -25.73 -13.72
C TRP A 522 1.27 -26.81 -13.46
N LEU A 523 1.13 -27.81 -14.35
CA LEU A 523 0.16 -28.89 -14.20
C LEU A 523 0.45 -29.76 -12.98
N VAL A 524 1.72 -30.07 -12.71
CA VAL A 524 2.11 -30.85 -11.52
C VAL A 524 1.82 -30.08 -10.24
N GLY A 525 2.12 -28.78 -10.21
CA GLY A 525 1.78 -27.92 -9.08
C GLY A 525 0.27 -27.86 -8.85
N TRP A 526 -0.51 -27.69 -9.92
CA TRP A 526 -1.97 -27.70 -9.88
C TRP A 526 -2.51 -29.04 -9.37
N LEU A 527 -2.05 -30.17 -9.91
CA LEU A 527 -2.50 -31.50 -9.48
C LEU A 527 -2.16 -31.81 -8.03
N LYS A 528 -0.98 -31.43 -7.53
CA LYS A 528 -0.62 -31.59 -6.11
C LYS A 528 -1.56 -30.81 -5.18
N LYS A 529 -2.05 -29.66 -5.64
CA LYS A 529 -3.01 -28.85 -4.89
C LYS A 529 -4.41 -29.49 -4.91
N GLU A 530 -4.89 -29.90 -6.08
CA GLU A 530 -6.23 -30.49 -6.24
C GLU A 530 -6.33 -31.91 -5.65
N LEU A 531 -5.21 -32.64 -5.60
CA LEU A 531 -5.10 -34.00 -5.11
C LEU A 531 -4.02 -34.07 -4.00
N PRO A 532 -4.33 -33.66 -2.76
CA PRO A 532 -3.35 -33.57 -1.68
C PRO A 532 -2.75 -34.92 -1.26
N GLY A 533 -3.31 -36.04 -1.72
CA GLY A 533 -2.76 -37.38 -1.53
C GLY A 533 -1.46 -37.65 -2.32
N ILE A 534 -1.10 -36.81 -3.29
CA ILE A 534 0.11 -36.96 -4.10
C ILE A 534 1.36 -36.75 -3.24
N LYS A 535 2.20 -37.79 -3.17
CA LYS A 535 3.45 -37.82 -2.42
C LYS A 535 4.68 -37.64 -3.31
N GLU A 536 4.64 -38.18 -4.52
CA GLU A 536 5.84 -38.27 -5.36
C GLU A 536 5.57 -37.88 -6.82
N VAL A 537 6.57 -37.27 -7.47
CA VAL A 537 6.62 -37.05 -8.92
C VAL A 537 7.79 -37.86 -9.44
N LYS A 538 7.54 -38.85 -10.29
CA LYS A 538 8.56 -39.77 -10.80
C LYS A 538 8.63 -39.78 -12.32
N PRO A 539 9.80 -39.96 -12.93
CA PRO A 539 9.87 -40.38 -14.33
C PRO A 539 9.40 -41.83 -14.46
N HIS A 540 8.87 -42.24 -15.62
CA HIS A 540 8.44 -43.63 -15.86
C HIS A 540 9.56 -44.65 -15.57
N ARG A 541 10.80 -44.37 -15.99
CA ARG A 541 12.00 -45.19 -15.68
C ARG A 541 12.34 -45.30 -14.19
N GLY A 542 11.84 -44.37 -13.37
CA GLY A 542 12.05 -44.34 -11.92
C GLY A 542 11.01 -45.13 -11.12
N MET A 543 10.02 -45.73 -11.79
CA MET A 543 9.03 -46.59 -11.15
C MET A 543 9.57 -48.02 -11.00
N PRO A 544 9.20 -48.74 -9.91
CA PRO A 544 9.69 -50.09 -9.68
C PRO A 544 9.45 -51.03 -10.86
N GLN A 545 10.43 -51.89 -11.16
CA GLN A 545 10.31 -52.94 -12.20
C GLN A 545 9.98 -52.42 -13.62
N GLN A 546 10.26 -51.14 -13.93
CA GLN A 546 10.07 -50.58 -15.27
C GLN A 546 11.40 -50.54 -16.05
N ALA A 547 11.47 -51.27 -17.17
CA ALA A 547 12.60 -51.22 -18.10
C ALA A 547 12.27 -50.32 -19.30
N THR A 548 12.44 -49.01 -19.14
CA THR A 548 12.10 -48.00 -20.16
C THR A 548 13.07 -46.82 -20.10
N ALA A 549 13.28 -46.14 -21.22
CA ALA A 549 14.04 -44.89 -21.26
C ALA A 549 13.18 -43.64 -20.94
N CYS A 550 11.86 -43.82 -20.85
CA CYS A 550 10.88 -42.76 -20.65
C CYS A 550 11.07 -42.02 -19.29
N PRO A 551 11.01 -40.67 -19.25
CA PRO A 551 10.62 -39.72 -20.31
C PRO A 551 11.77 -39.22 -21.20
N GLY A 552 12.91 -39.91 -21.23
CA GLY A 552 14.09 -39.57 -22.04
C GLY A 552 15.35 -39.35 -21.20
N SER A 553 16.54 -39.52 -21.81
CA SER A 553 17.83 -39.33 -21.12
C SER A 553 18.07 -37.91 -20.62
N THR A 554 17.42 -36.89 -21.19
CA THR A 554 17.60 -35.50 -20.75
C THR A 554 16.87 -35.15 -19.44
N TRP A 555 16.07 -36.06 -18.87
CA TRP A 555 15.25 -35.83 -17.66
C TRP A 555 15.96 -35.01 -16.56
N GLU A 556 17.21 -35.34 -16.24
CA GLU A 556 17.95 -34.68 -15.15
C GLU A 556 18.22 -33.18 -15.40
N SER A 557 18.19 -32.70 -16.65
CA SER A 557 18.45 -31.29 -16.96
C SER A 557 17.26 -30.36 -16.69
N TRP A 558 16.04 -30.91 -16.60
CA TRP A 558 14.81 -30.11 -16.51
C TRP A 558 13.80 -30.58 -15.45
N PHE A 559 13.95 -31.77 -14.86
CA PHE A 559 12.98 -32.30 -13.88
C PHE A 559 12.74 -31.37 -12.68
N TRP A 560 13.74 -30.57 -12.30
CA TRP A 560 13.67 -29.62 -11.20
C TRP A 560 12.61 -28.54 -11.43
N GLN A 561 12.31 -28.21 -12.70
CA GLN A 561 11.23 -27.31 -13.05
C GLN A 561 9.86 -27.91 -12.66
N ILE A 562 9.72 -29.23 -12.74
CA ILE A 562 8.46 -29.94 -12.44
C ILE A 562 8.34 -30.33 -10.96
N ALA A 563 9.43 -30.81 -10.35
CA ALA A 563 9.39 -31.35 -9.00
C ALA A 563 9.18 -30.26 -7.92
N GLY A 564 9.41 -28.98 -8.27
CA GLY A 564 9.34 -27.85 -7.35
C GLY A 564 10.56 -27.73 -6.42
N THR A 565 11.53 -28.64 -6.55
CA THR A 565 12.77 -28.65 -5.76
C THR A 565 13.96 -28.91 -6.66
N LYS A 566 14.88 -27.95 -6.74
CA LYS A 566 16.22 -28.14 -7.30
C LYS A 566 17.01 -29.09 -6.37
N PRO A 567 17.80 -30.06 -6.88
CA PRO A 567 18.82 -30.71 -6.03
C PRO A 567 19.68 -29.61 -5.39
N PRO A 568 20.14 -29.78 -4.12
CA PRO A 568 20.53 -28.68 -3.27
C PRO A 568 21.58 -27.81 -3.95
N THR A 569 21.08 -26.71 -4.50
CA THR A 569 21.78 -25.48 -4.78
C THR A 569 20.83 -24.43 -4.25
N LYS A 570 21.33 -23.70 -3.25
CA LYS A 570 20.67 -22.78 -2.31
C LYS A 570 19.32 -22.21 -2.82
N PRO A 571 18.23 -22.25 -2.02
CA PRO A 571 16.91 -21.90 -2.52
C PRO A 571 16.84 -20.43 -2.94
N GLY A 572 16.57 -20.23 -4.23
CA GLY A 572 16.06 -19.01 -4.81
C GLY A 572 14.56 -18.93 -4.58
N GLY A 573 14.10 -18.00 -3.75
CA GLY A 573 12.68 -17.76 -3.49
C GLY A 573 12.14 -16.62 -4.37
N SER A 574 11.02 -16.86 -5.05
CA SER A 574 10.23 -15.82 -5.71
C SER A 574 9.97 -14.62 -4.78
N SER A 575 10.20 -13.42 -5.30
CA SER A 575 9.99 -12.10 -4.68
C SER A 575 8.77 -12.06 -3.76
N GLY A 576 9.03 -11.73 -2.49
CA GLY A 576 8.01 -11.48 -1.50
C GLY A 576 7.22 -10.22 -1.84
N SER A 577 5.93 -10.28 -1.57
CA SER A 577 5.00 -9.16 -1.69
C SER A 577 5.44 -7.98 -0.80
N TYR A 578 6.08 -6.97 -1.38
CA TYR A 578 6.23 -5.67 -0.72
C TYR A 578 4.87 -4.94 -0.74
N ALA A 579 4.32 -4.68 0.44
CA ALA A 579 3.02 -4.02 0.66
C ALA A 579 3.16 -2.55 1.13
N GLY A 580 4.36 -1.96 1.03
CA GLY A 580 4.60 -0.56 1.37
C GLY A 580 4.10 0.43 0.30
N PRO A 581 4.20 1.75 0.53
CA PRO A 581 3.76 2.76 -0.43
C PRO A 581 4.45 2.57 -1.80
N PRO A 582 3.80 2.94 -2.91
CA PRO A 582 4.39 2.84 -4.24
C PRO A 582 5.73 3.55 -4.25
N VAL A 583 6.78 2.78 -4.51
CA VAL A 583 8.15 3.28 -4.49
C VAL A 583 8.32 4.20 -5.70
N THR A 584 8.67 5.46 -5.45
CA THR A 584 8.92 6.42 -6.51
C THR A 584 10.32 6.20 -7.08
N PHE A 585 10.40 5.97 -8.39
CA PHE A 585 11.64 5.73 -9.10
C PHE A 585 12.48 7.01 -9.16
N VAL A 586 13.77 6.89 -8.80
CA VAL A 586 14.77 7.91 -9.11
C VAL A 586 15.98 7.27 -9.78
N ALA A 587 16.29 7.72 -10.99
CA ALA A 587 17.55 7.43 -11.66
C ALA A 587 18.61 8.40 -11.13
N GLY A 588 19.77 7.88 -10.74
CA GLY A 588 20.77 8.70 -10.06
C GLY A 588 22.19 8.34 -10.40
N VAL A 589 23.09 9.15 -9.87
CA VAL A 589 24.51 9.16 -10.17
C VAL A 589 25.27 8.94 -8.86
N ASP A 590 26.24 8.02 -8.87
CA ASP A 590 27.16 7.77 -7.76
C ASP A 590 28.47 8.53 -7.93
N GLY A 591 28.97 9.11 -6.83
CA GLY A 591 30.32 9.65 -6.70
C GLY A 591 30.64 10.11 -5.28
N PRO A 592 31.90 10.09 -4.84
CA PRO A 592 32.28 10.65 -3.55
C PRO A 592 32.05 12.15 -3.52
N ALA A 593 31.48 12.67 -2.42
CA ALA A 593 31.30 14.11 -2.28
C ALA A 593 32.65 14.85 -2.40
N SER A 594 33.76 14.25 -1.97
CA SER A 594 35.11 14.81 -2.11
C SER A 594 35.61 14.95 -3.55
N ASP A 595 35.09 14.13 -4.47
CA ASP A 595 35.59 14.03 -5.85
C ASP A 595 34.82 14.96 -6.80
N TRP A 596 33.82 15.67 -6.26
CA TRP A 596 32.97 16.56 -7.06
C TRP A 596 33.64 17.92 -7.20
N HIS A 597 34.22 18.20 -8.38
CA HIS A 597 34.41 19.58 -8.79
C HIS A 597 33.02 20.21 -8.96
N TRP A 598 32.69 21.21 -8.12
CA TRP A 598 31.35 21.79 -8.05
C TRP A 598 30.71 22.13 -9.42
N PRO A 599 31.42 22.76 -10.38
CA PRO A 599 30.86 23.02 -11.71
C PRO A 599 30.63 21.75 -12.55
N ALA A 600 31.49 20.74 -12.39
CA ALA A 600 31.47 19.49 -13.16
C ALA A 600 30.27 18.61 -12.78
N ALA A 601 30.10 18.35 -11.48
CA ALA A 601 29.00 17.53 -10.97
C ALA A 601 27.66 18.21 -11.22
N LYS A 602 27.57 19.52 -10.95
CA LYS A 602 26.37 20.31 -11.25
C LYS A 602 26.02 20.27 -12.74
N ALA A 603 27.01 20.38 -13.63
CA ALA A 603 26.76 20.29 -15.08
C ALA A 603 26.21 18.92 -15.51
N VAL A 604 26.62 17.82 -14.88
CA VAL A 604 26.05 16.49 -15.15
C VAL A 604 24.59 16.44 -14.70
N PHE A 605 24.28 16.92 -13.49
CA PHE A 605 22.89 16.92 -12.97
C PHE A 605 21.97 17.83 -13.79
N ASP A 606 22.40 19.07 -14.05
CA ASP A 606 21.63 20.05 -14.83
C ASP A 606 21.33 19.53 -16.24
N LYS A 607 22.29 18.84 -16.88
CA LYS A 607 22.13 18.34 -18.26
C LYS A 607 21.32 17.04 -18.34
N THR A 608 21.35 16.19 -17.32
CA THR A 608 20.78 14.83 -17.38
C THR A 608 19.47 14.68 -16.61
N GLY A 609 19.18 15.59 -15.67
CA GLY A 609 18.02 15.51 -14.79
C GLY A 609 18.08 14.38 -13.74
N LEU A 610 19.22 13.72 -13.59
CA LEU A 610 19.41 12.60 -12.66
C LEU A 610 19.67 13.07 -11.22
N ALA A 611 19.26 12.26 -10.24
CA ALA A 611 19.51 12.45 -8.82
C ALA A 611 20.94 12.01 -8.42
N CYS A 612 21.37 12.20 -7.17
CA CYS A 612 22.67 11.73 -6.70
C CYS A 612 22.60 10.86 -5.43
N LYS A 613 23.52 9.87 -5.37
CA LYS A 613 23.90 9.15 -4.16
C LYS A 613 25.17 9.79 -3.61
N PHE A 614 25.17 10.09 -2.31
CA PHE A 614 26.33 10.69 -1.66
C PHE A 614 27.18 9.61 -1.02
N HIS A 615 28.43 9.51 -1.44
CA HIS A 615 29.41 8.61 -0.84
C HIS A 615 30.39 9.45 -0.01
N SER A 616 30.35 9.32 1.33
CA SER A 616 31.20 10.13 2.21
C SER A 616 31.42 9.50 3.58
N SER A 617 32.58 9.77 4.17
CA SER A 617 32.98 9.38 5.53
C SER A 617 33.37 10.60 6.40
N GLY A 618 32.62 11.72 6.31
CA GLY A 618 33.02 12.95 7.02
C GLY A 618 32.24 14.23 6.72
N GLN A 619 32.94 15.38 6.79
CA GLN A 619 32.46 16.78 6.89
C GLN A 619 31.61 17.31 5.71
N ASN A 620 31.25 16.47 4.74
CA ASN A 620 30.59 16.86 3.49
C ASN A 620 29.05 16.90 3.58
N TYR A 621 28.49 16.83 4.80
CA TYR A 621 27.04 16.92 5.05
C TYR A 621 26.43 18.25 4.59
N VAL A 622 27.23 19.33 4.57
CA VAL A 622 26.79 20.65 4.08
C VAL A 622 26.34 20.58 2.63
N TRP A 623 26.98 19.72 1.82
CA TRP A 623 26.71 19.63 0.39
C TRP A 623 25.46 18.80 0.09
N TRP A 624 25.22 17.78 0.90
CA TRP A 624 23.98 17.01 0.85
C TRP A 624 22.75 17.89 1.09
N GLY A 625 22.85 18.83 2.04
CA GLY A 625 21.78 19.80 2.32
C GLY A 625 21.40 20.67 1.13
N SER A 626 22.35 20.99 0.24
CA SER A 626 22.13 21.86 -0.93
C SER A 626 21.42 21.19 -2.11
N TYR A 627 21.28 19.87 -2.11
CA TYR A 627 20.68 19.10 -3.21
C TYR A 627 19.57 18.13 -2.77
N ARG A 628 19.02 18.31 -1.56
CA ARG A 628 18.04 17.40 -0.93
C ARG A 628 16.64 17.34 -1.57
N ASN A 629 16.49 17.74 -2.84
CA ASN A 629 15.19 17.80 -3.55
C ASN A 629 14.91 16.62 -4.49
N ALA A 630 15.76 15.58 -4.53
CA ALA A 630 15.45 14.36 -5.24
C ALA A 630 14.74 13.37 -4.31
N ILE A 631 13.68 12.73 -4.82
CA ILE A 631 12.70 11.94 -4.09
C ILE A 631 13.32 10.77 -3.26
N PHE A 632 14.60 10.42 -3.50
CA PHE A 632 15.41 9.54 -2.65
C PHE A 632 16.94 9.71 -2.89
N SER A 633 17.69 10.02 -1.83
CA SER A 633 19.16 10.24 -1.86
C SER A 633 19.86 9.58 -0.66
N PRO A 634 20.27 8.30 -0.78
CA PRO A 634 20.94 7.58 0.30
C PRO A 634 22.36 8.12 0.53
N VAL A 635 22.78 8.06 1.79
CA VAL A 635 24.13 8.41 2.22
C VAL A 635 24.90 7.12 2.48
N ARG A 636 26.00 6.95 1.74
CA ARG A 636 26.88 5.79 1.85
C ARG A 636 28.10 6.14 2.69
N ILE A 637 28.25 5.44 3.81
CA ILE A 637 29.38 5.59 4.74
C ILE A 637 30.40 4.48 4.49
N VAL A 638 31.63 4.88 4.19
CA VAL A 638 32.75 3.97 3.95
C VAL A 638 33.82 4.14 5.01
N LEU A 639 34.25 3.02 5.56
CA LEU A 639 35.35 2.96 6.51
C LEU A 639 36.66 2.79 5.73
N GLY A 640 37.77 3.22 6.32
CA GLY A 640 39.09 3.05 5.72
C GLY A 640 39.39 1.58 5.40
N SER A 641 40.16 1.33 4.35
CA SER A 641 40.53 -0.02 3.90
C SER A 641 41.40 -0.80 4.90
N ASP A 642 41.91 -0.12 5.93
CA ASP A 642 42.67 -0.68 7.05
C ASP A 642 41.82 -0.92 8.30
N PHE A 643 40.56 -0.49 8.29
CA PHE A 643 39.67 -0.63 9.44
C PHE A 643 39.20 -2.08 9.61
N VAL A 644 39.48 -2.65 10.78
CA VAL A 644 39.10 -4.00 11.16
C VAL A 644 38.39 -3.96 12.50
N ALA A 645 37.19 -4.52 12.57
CA ALA A 645 36.44 -4.65 13.81
C ALA A 645 35.75 -6.01 13.88
N THR A 646 35.61 -6.53 15.10
CA THR A 646 35.04 -7.86 15.35
C THR A 646 33.67 -7.79 16.04
N ASP A 647 33.22 -6.60 16.43
CA ASP A 647 31.96 -6.37 17.13
C ASP A 647 31.23 -5.11 16.64
N ALA A 648 29.91 -5.10 16.83
CA ALA A 648 29.03 -4.04 16.34
C ALA A 648 29.24 -2.68 17.02
N ASN A 649 29.69 -2.63 18.28
CA ASN A 649 29.91 -1.35 18.97
C ASN A 649 31.13 -0.64 18.40
N THR A 650 32.19 -1.37 18.10
CA THR A 650 33.39 -0.82 17.46
C THR A 650 33.06 -0.27 16.07
N PHE A 651 32.29 -1.02 15.27
CA PHE A 651 31.78 -0.52 13.98
C PHE A 651 30.91 0.74 14.15
N PHE A 652 29.93 0.70 15.05
CA PHE A 652 29.05 1.83 15.30
C PHE A 652 29.83 3.08 15.73
N ASN A 653 30.79 2.93 16.64
CA ASN A 653 31.62 4.05 17.11
C ASN A 653 32.48 4.66 15.99
N ALA A 654 32.86 3.89 14.98
CA ALA A 654 33.66 4.36 13.86
C ALA A 654 32.88 5.29 12.92
N PHE A 655 31.59 5.05 12.68
CA PHE A 655 30.79 5.87 11.74
C PHE A 655 29.70 6.74 12.39
N LYS A 656 29.38 6.58 13.68
CA LYS A 656 28.27 7.31 14.32
C LYS A 656 28.36 8.82 14.17
N GLY A 657 29.59 9.36 14.14
CA GLY A 657 29.83 10.79 13.95
C GLY A 657 29.35 11.28 12.58
N ASP A 658 29.61 10.50 11.54
CA ASP A 658 29.20 10.82 10.17
C ASP A 658 27.69 10.70 10.00
N VAL A 659 27.11 9.58 10.46
CA VAL A 659 25.65 9.38 10.45
C VAL A 659 24.95 10.52 11.19
N ALA A 660 25.44 10.94 12.35
CA ALA A 660 24.84 12.02 13.12
C ALA A 660 24.83 13.37 12.37
N GLN A 661 25.86 13.65 11.57
CA GLN A 661 25.94 14.90 10.80
C GLN A 661 24.87 14.95 9.70
N PHE A 662 24.75 13.90 8.89
CA PHE A 662 23.74 13.81 7.84
C PHE A 662 22.32 13.67 8.42
N TYR A 663 22.16 12.91 9.49
CA TYR A 663 20.87 12.72 10.16
C TYR A 663 20.27 14.04 10.67
N ARG A 664 21.10 14.95 11.21
CA ARG A 664 20.67 16.28 11.65
C ARG A 664 20.21 17.18 10.50
N GLN A 665 20.69 16.95 9.27
CA GLN A 665 20.25 17.68 8.08
C GLN A 665 18.96 17.12 7.47
N GLY A 666 18.47 15.98 7.96
CA GLY A 666 17.26 15.33 7.46
C GLY A 666 17.49 14.02 6.71
N ALA A 667 18.73 13.56 6.57
CA ALA A 667 19.01 12.28 5.92
C ALA A 667 18.43 11.12 6.75
N ARG A 668 17.78 10.17 6.07
CA ARG A 668 17.20 8.98 6.72
C ARG A 668 17.69 7.67 6.14
N ASP A 669 18.25 7.63 4.93
CA ASP A 669 18.71 6.40 4.29
C ASP A 669 20.22 6.27 4.32
N PHE A 670 20.71 5.19 4.93
CA PHE A 670 22.13 4.96 5.12
C PHE A 670 22.55 3.58 4.60
N ILE A 671 23.62 3.56 3.80
CA ILE A 671 24.32 2.35 3.37
C ILE A 671 25.65 2.35 4.09
N VAL A 672 25.91 1.35 4.92
CA VAL A 672 27.14 1.26 5.71
C VAL A 672 27.91 0.03 5.27
N LEU A 673 29.18 0.24 4.88
CA LEU A 673 30.04 -0.75 4.19
C LEU A 673 29.59 -0.96 2.74
N ASN A 674 30.52 -1.06 1.78
CA ASN A 674 30.14 -1.13 0.36
C ASN A 674 30.08 -2.53 -0.21
N GLU A 675 31.21 -3.22 -0.13
CA GLU A 675 31.44 -4.51 -0.75
C GLU A 675 31.79 -5.46 0.37
N CYS A 676 30.76 -5.86 1.09
CA CYS A 676 30.89 -6.69 2.27
C CYS A 676 31.33 -8.12 1.95
N ASN A 677 31.79 -8.42 0.74
CA ASN A 677 32.33 -9.74 0.36
C ASN A 677 33.80 -9.68 -0.09
N ILE A 678 34.49 -8.55 0.05
CA ILE A 678 35.91 -8.40 -0.26
C ILE A 678 36.74 -8.47 1.02
N GLU A 679 37.71 -9.40 1.09
CA GLU A 679 38.55 -9.69 2.27
C GLU A 679 39.32 -8.49 2.85
N HIS A 680 39.47 -7.41 2.08
CA HIS A 680 40.16 -6.17 2.47
C HIS A 680 39.23 -5.06 3.00
N VAL A 681 37.91 -5.18 2.83
CA VAL A 681 36.93 -4.16 3.26
C VAL A 681 36.10 -4.65 4.46
N GLY A 682 36.31 -5.90 4.86
CA GLY A 682 36.09 -6.29 6.24
C GLY A 682 36.41 -7.75 6.54
N SER A 683 36.77 -7.93 7.79
CA SER A 683 37.48 -9.05 8.40
C SER A 683 36.63 -10.29 8.69
N TRP A 684 35.58 -10.55 7.90
CA TRP A 684 34.68 -11.68 8.12
C TRP A 684 35.09 -12.89 7.30
N ARG A 685 34.91 -14.09 7.87
CA ARG A 685 35.29 -15.34 7.19
C ARG A 685 34.22 -15.82 6.21
N ASN A 686 32.97 -15.40 6.39
CA ASN A 686 31.80 -15.81 5.60
C ASN A 686 30.62 -14.86 5.84
N GLY A 687 29.53 -15.06 5.08
CA GLY A 687 28.36 -14.20 5.17
C GLY A 687 27.61 -14.33 6.50
N PHE A 688 27.72 -15.47 7.18
CA PHE A 688 27.02 -15.71 8.44
C PHE A 688 27.62 -14.89 9.60
N GLU A 689 28.94 -14.78 9.66
CA GLU A 689 29.63 -13.91 10.62
C GLU A 689 29.29 -12.44 10.39
N PHE A 690 29.36 -12.00 9.13
CA PHE A 690 28.95 -10.65 8.75
C PHE A 690 27.49 -10.38 9.14
N GLY A 691 26.58 -11.30 8.82
CA GLY A 691 25.16 -11.10 9.06
C GLY A 691 24.79 -10.94 10.54
N LYS A 692 25.44 -11.68 11.45
CA LYS A 692 25.26 -11.51 12.90
C LYS A 692 25.74 -10.13 13.37
N LEU A 693 26.91 -9.70 12.89
CA LEU A 693 27.46 -8.39 13.23
C LEU A 693 26.57 -7.27 12.70
N PHE A 694 26.15 -7.39 11.44
CA PHE A 694 25.33 -6.39 10.76
C PHE A 694 23.94 -6.28 11.38
N LYS A 695 23.34 -7.39 11.83
CA LYS A 695 22.09 -7.39 12.61
C LYS A 695 22.23 -6.55 13.89
N ALA A 696 23.26 -6.82 14.70
CA ALA A 696 23.52 -6.07 15.93
C ALA A 696 23.83 -4.59 15.64
N LEU A 697 24.53 -4.30 14.54
CA LEU A 697 24.82 -2.94 14.10
C LEU A 697 23.53 -2.18 13.75
N CYS A 698 22.59 -2.83 13.06
CA CYS A 698 21.31 -2.22 12.73
C CYS A 698 20.51 -1.83 13.97
N GLN A 699 20.51 -2.70 14.98
CA GLN A 699 19.83 -2.44 16.27
C GLN A 699 20.45 -1.24 16.99
N LEU A 700 21.78 -1.11 17.00
CA LEU A 700 22.47 0.05 17.59
C LEU A 700 22.09 1.35 16.87
N VAL A 701 22.05 1.35 15.54
CA VAL A 701 21.66 2.54 14.76
C VAL A 701 20.22 2.93 15.02
N LYS A 702 19.28 1.98 15.08
CA LYS A 702 17.85 2.24 15.38
C LYS A 702 17.66 2.92 16.75
N VAL A 703 18.43 2.50 17.76
CA VAL A 703 18.36 3.07 19.11
C VAL A 703 18.91 4.50 19.14
N ASN A 704 20.02 4.76 18.45
CA ASN A 704 20.72 6.05 18.53
C ASN A 704 20.20 7.09 17.52
N PHE A 705 19.60 6.64 16.42
CA PHE A 705 19.07 7.50 15.36
C PHE A 705 17.65 7.03 14.95
N PRO A 706 16.61 7.31 15.77
CA PRO A 706 15.25 6.86 15.50
C PRO A 706 14.72 7.30 14.14
N GLY A 707 14.28 6.37 13.30
CA GLY A 707 13.84 6.67 11.93
C GLY A 707 14.95 6.68 10.88
N ALA A 708 16.21 6.45 11.26
CA ALA A 708 17.25 6.07 10.30
C ALA A 708 16.96 4.66 9.74
N ARG A 709 17.07 4.53 8.42
CA ARG A 709 16.84 3.33 7.63
C ARG A 709 18.18 2.82 7.12
N LEU A 710 18.60 1.67 7.63
CA LEU A 710 19.78 1.00 7.11
C LEU A 710 19.40 0.06 5.97
N TRP A 711 20.24 0.10 4.93
CA TRP A 711 20.14 -0.74 3.76
C TRP A 711 21.21 -1.83 3.82
N PHE A 712 20.86 -3.06 3.45
CA PHE A 712 21.85 -4.12 3.31
C PHE A 712 22.82 -3.72 2.19
N PRO A 713 24.14 -3.73 2.43
CA PRO A 713 25.10 -3.20 1.47
C PRO A 713 25.25 -4.11 0.25
N GLY A 714 25.76 -3.53 -0.84
CA GLY A 714 26.05 -4.29 -2.05
C GLY A 714 27.11 -5.36 -1.83
N THR A 715 27.12 -6.35 -2.71
CA THR A 715 28.24 -7.28 -2.82
C THR A 715 28.85 -7.13 -4.19
N SER A 716 30.18 -7.18 -4.27
CA SER A 716 30.90 -7.13 -5.52
C SER A 716 30.69 -8.43 -6.30
N PRO A 717 30.12 -8.39 -7.53
CA PRO A 717 29.89 -9.59 -8.34
C PRO A 717 31.18 -10.21 -8.89
N GLN A 718 32.31 -9.52 -8.79
CA GLN A 718 33.58 -9.93 -9.38
C GLN A 718 34.32 -11.05 -8.61
N PHE A 719 33.98 -11.29 -7.34
CA PHE A 719 34.77 -12.16 -6.45
C PHE A 719 34.21 -13.58 -6.27
N GLY A 720 33.17 -13.97 -7.03
CA GLY A 720 32.51 -15.28 -6.87
C GLY A 720 31.81 -15.42 -5.50
N ALA A 721 30.95 -16.43 -5.35
CA ALA A 721 30.23 -16.71 -4.10
C ALA A 721 29.33 -15.58 -3.52
N GLN A 722 29.07 -14.49 -4.26
CA GLN A 722 28.20 -13.38 -3.83
C GLN A 722 26.85 -13.85 -3.26
N HIS A 723 26.19 -14.75 -3.99
CA HIS A 723 24.89 -15.26 -3.56
C HIS A 723 25.02 -16.18 -2.36
N GLN A 724 26.15 -16.89 -2.24
CA GLN A 724 26.42 -17.67 -1.05
C GLN A 724 26.56 -16.76 0.18
N PHE A 725 27.31 -15.66 0.04
CA PHE A 725 27.53 -14.68 1.10
C PHE A 725 26.21 -14.05 1.56
N ILE A 726 25.41 -13.55 0.62
CA ILE A 726 24.09 -12.95 0.91
C ILE A 726 23.18 -13.97 1.61
N GLY A 727 23.14 -15.21 1.13
CA GLY A 727 22.31 -16.25 1.74
C GLY A 727 22.72 -16.57 3.17
N GLU A 728 24.02 -16.61 3.46
CA GLU A 728 24.54 -16.82 4.81
C GLU A 728 24.24 -15.63 5.73
N ALA A 729 24.36 -14.40 5.23
CA ALA A 729 24.00 -13.19 5.97
C ALA A 729 22.50 -13.11 6.26
N LYS A 730 21.65 -13.48 5.28
CA LYS A 730 20.20 -13.59 5.45
C LYS A 730 19.86 -14.64 6.51
N ASN A 731 20.47 -15.82 6.47
CA ASN A 731 20.26 -16.88 7.47
C ASN A 731 20.72 -16.47 8.89
N ALA A 732 21.66 -15.54 9.00
CA ALA A 732 22.07 -14.96 10.27
C ALA A 732 21.14 -13.84 10.78
N GLY A 733 20.07 -13.52 10.05
CA GLY A 733 19.05 -12.54 10.42
C GLY A 733 19.39 -11.10 10.06
N ALA A 734 20.38 -10.84 9.19
CA ALA A 734 20.69 -9.48 8.72
C ALA A 734 19.48 -8.82 8.03
N PHE A 735 18.70 -9.64 7.32
CA PHE A 735 17.49 -9.19 6.62
C PHE A 735 16.32 -8.96 7.58
N ASP A 736 16.40 -9.28 8.87
CA ASP A 736 15.29 -8.95 9.77
C ASP A 736 15.29 -7.45 10.13
N GLU A 737 16.42 -6.78 9.97
CA GLU A 737 16.64 -5.43 10.52
C GLU A 737 16.70 -4.32 9.48
N VAL A 738 16.98 -4.64 8.20
CA VAL A 738 17.18 -3.65 7.14
C VAL A 738 15.88 -3.20 6.49
N TYR A 739 15.86 -1.93 6.07
CA TYR A 739 14.75 -1.36 5.31
C TYR A 739 14.69 -1.89 3.87
N GLY A 740 15.83 -2.02 3.22
CA GLY A 740 15.94 -2.49 1.83
C GLY A 740 17.30 -3.11 1.55
N VAL A 741 17.49 -3.58 0.31
CA VAL A 741 18.72 -4.27 -0.14
C VAL A 741 19.37 -3.49 -1.27
N VAL A 742 20.70 -3.47 -1.30
CA VAL A 742 21.49 -2.90 -2.38
C VAL A 742 22.10 -4.02 -3.21
N GLU A 743 22.02 -3.89 -4.53
CA GLU A 743 22.65 -4.79 -5.51
C GLU A 743 23.60 -3.99 -6.43
N HIS A 744 24.73 -4.60 -6.82
CA HIS A 744 25.64 -4.04 -7.81
C HIS A 744 25.55 -4.87 -9.09
N VAL A 745 25.37 -4.22 -10.24
CA VAL A 745 25.06 -4.89 -11.52
C VAL A 745 26.04 -4.43 -12.58
N TYR A 746 26.79 -5.36 -13.17
CA TYR A 746 27.80 -5.04 -14.17
C TYR A 746 27.61 -5.83 -15.45
N THR A 747 27.86 -5.18 -16.58
CA THR A 747 27.91 -5.86 -17.88
C THR A 747 29.25 -5.65 -18.56
N THR A 748 29.63 -6.59 -19.42
CA THR A 748 30.79 -6.48 -20.32
C THR A 748 30.36 -6.04 -21.72
N ASN A 749 31.30 -6.03 -22.69
CA ASN A 749 31.02 -5.67 -24.09
C ASN A 749 30.16 -6.73 -24.79
N VAL A 750 28.84 -6.57 -24.69
CA VAL A 750 27.83 -7.29 -25.47
C VAL A 750 27.67 -6.60 -26.83
N GLN A 751 27.37 -7.36 -27.88
CA GLN A 751 27.35 -6.88 -29.28
C GLN A 751 26.49 -5.62 -29.51
N ASP A 752 25.38 -5.45 -28.78
CA ASP A 752 24.56 -4.24 -28.83
C ASP A 752 24.13 -3.77 -27.43
N ALA A 753 23.73 -2.51 -27.33
CA ALA A 753 23.40 -1.85 -26.06
C ALA A 753 22.10 -2.35 -25.42
N ALA A 754 21.14 -2.84 -26.22
CA ALA A 754 19.88 -3.37 -25.71
C ALA A 754 20.10 -4.75 -25.08
N ALA A 755 20.93 -5.59 -25.69
CA ALA A 755 21.36 -6.86 -25.12
C ALA A 755 22.16 -6.68 -23.84
N ALA A 756 23.02 -5.66 -23.76
CA ALA A 756 23.73 -5.31 -22.53
C ALA A 756 22.77 -4.91 -21.41
N ALA A 757 21.85 -3.97 -21.67
CA ALA A 757 20.85 -3.55 -20.70
C ALA A 757 19.93 -4.72 -20.28
N ALA A 758 19.48 -5.55 -21.23
CA ALA A 758 18.63 -6.70 -20.95
C ALA A 758 19.33 -7.74 -20.05
N ARG A 759 20.63 -7.97 -20.22
CA ARG A 759 21.39 -8.86 -19.31
C ARG A 759 21.44 -8.31 -17.89
N MET A 760 21.65 -7.00 -17.75
CA MET A 760 21.63 -6.35 -16.44
C MET A 760 20.25 -6.44 -15.79
N VAL A 761 19.16 -6.27 -16.55
CA VAL A 761 17.79 -6.44 -16.05
C VAL A 761 17.55 -7.88 -15.60
N VAL A 762 18.00 -8.88 -16.36
CA VAL A 762 17.88 -10.29 -15.98
C VAL A 762 18.63 -10.58 -14.68
N GLU A 763 19.77 -9.96 -14.45
CA GLU A 763 20.51 -10.10 -13.17
C GLU A 763 19.69 -9.54 -12.00
N VAL A 764 19.09 -8.36 -12.15
CA VAL A 764 18.20 -7.75 -11.14
C VAL A 764 16.99 -8.63 -10.86
N GLU A 765 16.33 -9.14 -11.91
CA GLU A 765 15.19 -10.03 -11.77
C GLU A 765 15.57 -11.36 -11.10
N ASP A 766 16.72 -11.95 -11.48
CA ASP A 766 17.26 -13.16 -10.85
C ASP A 766 17.59 -12.91 -9.38
N PHE A 767 18.10 -11.74 -9.01
CA PHE A 767 18.36 -11.38 -7.61
C PHE A 767 17.08 -11.25 -6.79
N GLN A 768 16.07 -10.54 -7.31
CA GLN A 768 14.76 -10.43 -6.68
C GLN A 768 14.10 -11.81 -6.49
N GLN A 769 14.19 -12.68 -7.51
CA GLN A 769 13.68 -14.06 -7.52
C GLN A 769 14.55 -15.06 -6.76
N ARG A 770 15.81 -14.74 -6.47
CA ARG A 770 16.66 -15.61 -5.65
C ARG A 770 16.41 -15.32 -4.18
N TRP A 771 16.20 -14.06 -3.82
CA TRP A 771 16.13 -13.69 -2.40
C TRP A 771 14.74 -13.51 -1.83
N ALA A 772 13.71 -13.73 -2.63
CA ALA A 772 12.32 -13.50 -2.26
C ALA A 772 12.15 -12.12 -1.63
N LEU A 773 12.74 -11.09 -2.25
CA LEU A 773 12.79 -9.77 -1.63
C LEU A 773 11.37 -9.26 -1.40
N ASP A 774 11.05 -9.05 -0.13
CA ASP A 774 9.78 -8.52 0.40
C ASP A 774 9.88 -7.03 0.73
N ARG A 775 10.90 -6.37 0.17
CA ARG A 775 11.36 -5.02 0.54
C ARG A 775 12.00 -4.31 -0.65
N PRO A 776 12.20 -2.97 -0.57
CA PRO A 776 12.78 -2.20 -1.66
C PRO A 776 14.20 -2.65 -2.03
N LEU A 777 14.49 -2.61 -3.32
CA LEU A 777 15.79 -2.85 -3.92
C LEU A 777 16.37 -1.55 -4.46
N VAL A 778 17.66 -1.32 -4.26
CA VAL A 778 18.41 -0.24 -4.89
C VAL A 778 19.55 -0.85 -5.70
N ILE A 779 19.70 -0.43 -6.95
CA ILE A 779 20.91 -0.72 -7.71
C ILE A 779 21.96 0.28 -7.27
N GLY A 780 22.77 -0.11 -6.30
CA GLY A 780 23.74 0.75 -5.64
C GLY A 780 24.83 1.20 -6.58
N GLU A 781 25.22 0.35 -7.52
CA GLU A 781 26.24 0.60 -8.52
C GLU A 781 25.89 -0.17 -9.78
N PHE A 782 25.97 0.47 -10.94
CA PHE A 782 26.00 -0.26 -12.20
C PHE A 782 26.94 0.38 -13.21
N ALA A 783 27.52 -0.45 -14.08
CA ALA A 783 28.52 -0.01 -15.05
C ALA A 783 28.68 -0.99 -16.22
N VAL A 784 29.21 -0.48 -17.34
CA VAL A 784 29.79 -1.29 -18.43
C VAL A 784 31.29 -1.42 -18.16
N VAL A 785 31.70 -2.46 -17.45
CA VAL A 785 33.07 -2.60 -16.90
C VAL A 785 34.19 -2.75 -17.94
N ALA A 786 33.87 -2.76 -19.24
CA ALA A 786 34.84 -2.81 -20.33
C ALA A 786 34.95 -1.45 -21.05
N PRO A 787 36.16 -1.08 -21.57
CA PRO A 787 36.30 0.13 -22.37
C PRO A 787 35.31 0.15 -23.54
N ALA A 788 34.49 1.20 -23.61
CA ALA A 788 33.45 1.37 -24.61
C ALA A 788 33.27 2.85 -24.98
N GLN A 789 32.75 3.10 -26.19
CA GLN A 789 32.49 4.46 -26.64
C GLN A 789 31.44 5.15 -25.75
N PRO A 790 31.56 6.46 -25.49
CA PRO A 790 30.65 7.18 -24.59
C PRO A 790 29.18 7.07 -24.99
N GLY A 791 28.90 7.13 -26.30
CA GLY A 791 27.56 6.95 -26.84
C GLY A 791 27.00 5.53 -26.66
N TYR A 792 27.85 4.50 -26.56
CA TYR A 792 27.41 3.15 -26.24
C TYR A 792 27.00 3.06 -24.76
N LYS A 793 27.86 3.53 -23.84
CA LYS A 793 27.55 3.53 -22.40
C LYS A 793 26.28 4.33 -22.10
N ALA A 794 26.13 5.51 -22.68
CA ALA A 794 24.92 6.32 -22.54
C ALA A 794 23.64 5.59 -23.01
N ARG A 795 23.71 4.84 -24.12
CA ARG A 795 22.57 4.03 -24.58
C ARG A 795 22.26 2.87 -23.63
N VAL A 796 23.28 2.15 -23.16
CA VAL A 796 23.08 1.06 -22.17
C VAL A 796 22.43 1.62 -20.91
N TYR A 797 22.96 2.73 -20.38
CA TYR A 797 22.47 3.35 -19.14
C TYR A 797 21.04 3.84 -19.30
N LYS A 798 20.70 4.50 -20.41
CA LYS A 798 19.32 4.91 -20.69
C LYS A 798 18.37 3.71 -20.76
N LEU A 799 18.71 2.70 -21.55
CA LEU A 799 17.87 1.50 -21.70
C LEU A 799 17.70 0.75 -20.38
N PHE A 800 18.75 0.70 -19.56
CA PHE A 800 18.69 0.10 -18.24
C PHE A 800 17.80 0.91 -17.29
N TYR A 801 17.96 2.24 -17.22
CA TYR A 801 17.05 3.11 -16.46
C TYR A 801 15.59 2.97 -16.90
N GLU A 802 15.32 2.95 -18.21
CA GLU A 802 13.96 2.77 -18.75
C GLU A 802 13.36 1.40 -18.44
N ALA A 803 14.18 0.36 -18.36
CA ALA A 803 13.75 -0.98 -17.98
C ALA A 803 13.48 -1.06 -16.47
N LEU A 804 14.39 -0.52 -15.64
CA LEU A 804 14.22 -0.49 -14.19
C LEU A 804 13.02 0.36 -13.75
N ALA A 805 12.72 1.46 -14.44
CA ALA A 805 11.53 2.28 -14.17
C ALA A 805 10.20 1.51 -14.36
N LYS A 806 10.24 0.36 -15.05
CA LYS A 806 9.08 -0.53 -15.24
C LYS A 806 9.10 -1.72 -14.29
N LEU A 807 10.19 -1.93 -13.55
CA LEU A 807 10.38 -3.08 -12.68
C LEU A 807 9.91 -2.76 -11.25
N PRO A 808 8.86 -3.43 -10.74
CA PRO A 808 8.34 -3.14 -9.41
C PRO A 808 9.36 -3.51 -8.31
N GLY A 809 9.39 -2.68 -7.26
CA GLY A 809 10.25 -2.89 -6.09
C GLY A 809 11.65 -2.29 -6.21
N VAL A 810 12.03 -1.70 -7.35
CA VAL A 810 13.28 -0.96 -7.49
C VAL A 810 13.06 0.52 -7.14
N GLN A 811 13.79 1.01 -6.14
CA GLN A 811 13.66 2.39 -5.64
C GLN A 811 14.57 3.38 -6.35
N ALA A 812 15.78 2.95 -6.66
CA ALA A 812 16.75 3.79 -7.34
C ALA A 812 17.81 2.94 -8.04
N ALA A 813 18.47 3.55 -9.01
CA ALA A 813 19.65 2.98 -9.63
C ALA A 813 20.73 4.05 -9.79
N TYR A 814 21.98 3.70 -9.48
CA TYR A 814 23.10 4.61 -9.52
C TYR A 814 24.22 4.14 -10.43
N SER A 815 24.53 4.94 -11.45
CA SER A 815 25.72 4.75 -12.29
C SER A 815 26.88 5.58 -11.75
N PHE A 816 28.11 5.08 -11.85
CA PHE A 816 29.32 5.83 -11.49
C PHE A 816 29.50 7.08 -12.34
N THR A 817 29.97 8.19 -11.75
CA THR A 817 30.17 9.46 -12.48
C THR A 817 31.51 10.15 -12.29
N SER A 818 32.20 9.95 -11.17
CA SER A 818 33.53 10.50 -10.94
C SER A 818 34.60 9.42 -11.07
N SER A 819 35.73 9.82 -11.64
CA SER A 819 36.98 9.07 -11.68
C SER A 819 37.42 8.81 -10.24
N TRP A 820 37.04 7.66 -9.69
CA TRP A 820 37.58 7.20 -8.41
C TRP A 820 39.00 6.65 -8.61
N HIS A 821 39.86 7.52 -9.14
CA HIS A 821 41.31 7.49 -9.10
C HIS A 821 41.81 8.86 -9.63
N PRO A 822 42.83 9.49 -9.03
CA PRO A 822 43.48 10.69 -9.60
C PRO A 822 44.28 10.43 -10.90
N ALA A 823 44.18 9.22 -11.46
CA ALA A 823 44.62 8.88 -12.80
C ALA A 823 43.35 8.67 -13.67
N PRO A 824 43.37 8.96 -14.99
CA PRO A 824 42.24 8.64 -15.85
C PRO A 824 41.82 7.20 -15.60
N ASP A 825 40.57 6.99 -15.19
CA ASP A 825 40.03 5.65 -14.96
C ASP A 825 40.26 4.86 -16.26
N GLU A 826 41.11 3.83 -16.20
CA GLU A 826 41.48 3.00 -17.35
C GLU A 826 40.24 2.33 -18.00
N ARG A 827 39.10 2.33 -17.30
CA ARG A 827 37.81 1.80 -17.75
C ARG A 827 36.88 2.83 -18.39
N GLY A 828 37.19 4.13 -18.26
CA GLY A 828 36.46 5.22 -18.88
C GLY A 828 35.04 5.43 -18.35
N GLU A 829 34.80 5.33 -17.04
CA GLU A 829 33.48 5.51 -16.41
C GLU A 829 33.15 6.97 -16.04
N GLY A 830 34.12 7.88 -16.06
CA GLY A 830 33.90 9.29 -15.76
C GLY A 830 32.91 9.96 -16.73
N TRP A 831 31.75 10.39 -16.23
CA TRP A 831 30.68 10.93 -17.09
C TRP A 831 31.06 12.22 -17.80
N LEU A 832 31.80 13.09 -17.11
CA LEU A 832 32.29 14.35 -17.65
C LEU A 832 33.51 14.14 -18.55
N GLU A 833 34.56 13.49 -18.04
CA GLU A 833 35.85 13.31 -18.71
C GLU A 833 35.72 12.55 -20.04
N HIS A 834 34.76 11.62 -20.12
CA HIS A 834 34.52 10.82 -21.31
C HIS A 834 33.27 11.25 -22.10
N GLY A 835 32.61 12.37 -21.78
CA GLY A 835 31.47 12.86 -22.57
C GLY A 835 30.22 11.96 -22.58
N ILE A 836 30.08 11.07 -21.58
CA ILE A 836 28.90 10.21 -21.43
C ILE A 836 27.67 11.07 -21.13
N HIS A 837 27.81 12.10 -20.29
CA HIS A 837 26.71 13.00 -19.93
C HIS A 837 26.12 13.74 -21.14
N ASP A 838 26.96 14.22 -22.08
CA ASP A 838 26.51 14.87 -23.32
C ASP A 838 25.84 13.87 -24.27
N ALA A 839 26.32 12.63 -24.31
CA ALA A 839 25.69 11.57 -25.11
C ALA A 839 24.34 11.15 -24.51
N TYR A 840 24.24 11.08 -23.18
CA TYR A 840 23.03 10.73 -22.46
C TYR A 840 21.95 11.82 -22.59
N ALA A 841 22.31 13.08 -22.39
CA ALA A 841 21.41 14.23 -22.52
C ALA A 841 20.85 14.44 -23.94
N LYS A 842 21.45 13.83 -24.97
CA LYS A 842 20.90 13.81 -26.33
C LYS A 842 19.87 12.70 -26.56
N LEU A 843 19.86 11.69 -25.69
CA LEU A 843 18.99 10.52 -25.79
C LEU A 843 17.72 10.68 -24.95
N VAL A 844 17.82 11.40 -23.84
CA VAL A 844 16.70 11.82 -22.95
C VAL A 844 16.15 13.13 -23.45
#